data_AF-A0A0S8G665-F1
#
_entry.id   AF-A0A0S8G665-F1
#
_cell.length_a   1.000
_cell.length_b   1.000
_cell.length_c   1.000
_cell.angle_alpha   90.00
_cell.angle_beta   90.00
_cell.angle_gamma   90.00
#
_symmetry.space_group_name_H-M   'P 1'
#
loop_
_entity.id
_entity.type
_entity.pdbx_description
1 polymer ?
#
loop_
_entity_poly.entity_id
_entity_poly.type
_entity_poly.pdbx_seq_one_letter_code
_entity_poly.pdbx_strand_id
1 'polypeptide(L)'
;MISTLLSLSILLSAQFNAGNSGYTISFSTDGAPERGAGRVVWLSSEGEPDVPSYVYKIGIPQGSTVDVATSNLTEVVIRDTVIEPVVYPGIYEPPAPKDIDYFGAVYARNALFPQNLIEVSEPAFFRDLYVVTVRLNPVRYNPVTREARIVKRVAIHIRFFGVPQHNPSTDDSFDDIYERTIVNYEQCKTWRRGAAAPQPMLQNPFATGVWYKIEADSEGLYIISYDQIQAAGIDPTQFDPRTMKMYTAAFNLLPKDVTAPFADSLVQVPVFVRGEGDNSFDRGDYLLFYAFPASHLKVDNGNVSWYANPYARNNVYWFTFGGALGERMETIDATWNGTTPDSTVREVLHIEEDRGNETRSGINWFWLGVSPGSSPSANITIPIEHPRARGLADVVVGVFTESLGSFIYDCEIGGERFFYDTLSLPRKVSLPPNYIGGSGFLSGDSSDFSFTITRPAGTTVNLRTLFDRIDLQYTRAAEISAPFHAWFAQETTYTIRCTNASSEPFILDITDPRSPLMFDNYTSDGSTVTLSGNADSLRLLYFSKYDLARPAELIAANPGRLRQPAAGCEYLFITHENFYNAIMPLVEYRSQEYTTQVVRAHDIYDDFSFGRYEPLAIKHFLYYVYNNWTTVPTFVLLVGDGTYDYKNNLGKPNPPNFIPMYEENSIIFGNAGIPPNYIYEGEYVNFFGTGELMVLGRTTVRTAQEVRDFTDKVITYETKDIDGMWNNRLILAGDDEYSNSYGWESPYTHCGPCETIADTVSNSLYSFAKVYMISYAGNNQGIFTYPTKKPDAEAAFIRELTKGAYAGVFFGHGNTHQLADEQLFWASTDVPQIKNGRRQYLFYFGSCTVGRFDDTDHECIGEELVRIRDGAIGTLASSCGTGPGTNSIIGRQLLISITDTASNLTMGEHCFVARDGSWGARYLLLGDPATKMRVIRQGMQLTASPESLRPLEQLRIAPDQNDHYLTAFIRDADTIRALDSTTAYSIAGYVWREVQTGASTYVPFGYAIDGREIYQGYWDDTATIIVPQVSTSNDPVIKVYSH
;
A
#
# COMPACT_ATOMS: atom_id res chain seq x y z
N MET A 1 33.88 -8.86 -8.55
CA MET A 1 34.47 -8.72 -9.91
C MET A 1 33.42 -8.40 -10.98
N ILE A 2 32.15 -8.82 -10.86
CA ILE A 2 31.05 -8.26 -11.65
C ILE A 2 30.33 -7.12 -10.92
N SER A 3 30.44 -7.01 -9.59
CA SER A 3 30.18 -5.73 -8.89
C SER A 3 31.00 -4.56 -9.46
N THR A 4 32.17 -4.85 -10.03
CA THR A 4 33.07 -3.91 -10.71
C THR A 4 32.74 -3.69 -12.20
N LEU A 5 31.86 -4.52 -12.79
CA LEU A 5 31.32 -4.37 -14.15
C LEU A 5 29.85 -3.91 -14.15
N LEU A 6 29.15 -4.02 -13.02
CA LEU A 6 27.80 -3.50 -12.77
C LEU A 6 27.82 -2.12 -12.08
N SER A 7 28.96 -1.72 -11.51
CA SER A 7 29.30 -0.31 -11.26
C SER A 7 29.58 0.46 -12.56
N LEU A 8 29.36 -0.13 -13.74
CA LEU A 8 29.17 0.67 -14.94
C LEU A 8 27.88 1.48 -14.76
N SER A 9 28.09 2.73 -14.36
CA SER A 9 27.67 3.85 -15.20
C SER A 9 27.95 3.53 -16.67
N ILE A 10 27.13 2.68 -17.29
CA ILE A 10 27.07 2.60 -18.74
C ILE A 10 26.58 4.00 -19.10
N LEU A 11 27.47 4.83 -19.66
CA LEU A 11 27.03 6.04 -20.32
C LEU A 11 26.16 5.51 -21.47
N LEU A 12 24.85 5.68 -21.33
CA LEU A 12 23.87 5.20 -22.29
C LEU A 12 23.35 6.39 -23.05
N SER A 13 23.51 6.37 -24.36
CA SER A 13 22.80 7.28 -25.23
C SER A 13 21.65 6.52 -25.87
N ALA A 14 20.42 6.98 -25.65
CA ALA A 14 19.27 6.57 -26.44
C ALA A 14 18.91 7.73 -27.36
N GLN A 15 19.07 7.59 -28.67
CA GLN A 15 18.66 8.64 -29.61
C GLN A 15 17.26 8.36 -30.12
N PHE A 16 16.43 9.38 -30.09
CA PHE A 16 15.03 9.32 -30.46
C PHE A 16 14.78 10.03 -31.78
N ASN A 17 14.28 9.29 -32.78
CA ASN A 17 13.97 9.83 -34.08
C ASN A 17 12.54 9.52 -34.47
N ALA A 18 11.74 10.57 -34.63
CA ALA A 18 10.38 10.46 -35.13
C ALA A 18 10.36 10.24 -36.65
N GLY A 19 9.43 9.40 -37.11
CA GLY A 19 9.09 9.24 -38.52
C GLY A 19 7.59 9.43 -38.75
N ASN A 20 7.16 9.45 -40.03
CA ASN A 20 5.76 9.73 -40.40
C ASN A 20 4.72 8.73 -39.86
N SER A 21 5.12 7.54 -39.41
CA SER A 21 4.23 6.47 -38.93
C SER A 21 4.84 5.65 -37.79
N GLY A 22 5.76 6.24 -37.02
CA GLY A 22 6.47 5.51 -35.98
C GLY A 22 7.62 6.29 -35.35
N TYR A 23 8.33 5.61 -34.47
CA TYR A 23 9.45 6.10 -33.69
C TYR A 23 10.63 5.13 -33.81
N THR A 24 11.86 5.65 -33.82
CA THR A 24 13.06 4.82 -33.70
C THR A 24 13.82 5.22 -32.45
N ILE A 25 14.10 4.24 -31.59
CA ILE A 25 14.92 4.37 -30.39
C ILE A 25 16.25 3.67 -30.69
N SER A 26 17.32 4.45 -30.86
CA SER A 26 18.66 3.91 -31.05
C SER A 26 19.39 3.86 -29.71
N PHE A 27 19.55 2.66 -29.16
CA PHE A 27 20.24 2.39 -27.92
C PHE A 27 21.72 2.09 -28.15
N SER A 28 22.61 2.71 -27.37
CA SER A 28 24.02 2.34 -27.30
C SER A 28 24.58 2.45 -25.88
N THR A 29 25.43 1.50 -25.51
CA THR A 29 26.16 1.47 -24.24
C THR A 29 27.46 2.29 -24.23
N ASP A 30 27.80 2.96 -25.34
CA ASP A 30 29.11 3.59 -25.52
C ASP A 30 29.03 5.14 -25.58
N GLY A 31 27.86 5.75 -25.35
CA GLY A 31 27.59 7.17 -25.62
C GLY A 31 27.26 7.99 -24.37
N ALA A 32 27.35 9.32 -24.42
CA ALA A 32 27.04 10.18 -23.26
C ALA A 32 25.55 10.09 -22.83
N PRO A 33 25.23 10.19 -21.52
CA PRO A 33 23.87 10.09 -21.01
C PRO A 33 23.00 11.23 -21.54
N GLU A 34 21.85 10.89 -22.15
CA GLU A 34 20.84 11.89 -22.48
C GLU A 34 20.04 12.27 -21.23
N ARG A 35 19.67 13.56 -21.14
CA ARG A 35 18.65 14.04 -20.21
C ARG A 35 17.28 13.66 -20.77
N GLY A 36 16.68 12.56 -20.33
CA GLY A 36 15.24 12.31 -20.55
C GLY A 36 14.77 10.87 -20.84
N ALA A 37 13.56 10.59 -20.34
CA ALA A 37 12.56 9.53 -20.60
C ALA A 37 12.93 8.03 -20.58
N GLY A 38 14.20 7.64 -20.77
CA GLY A 38 14.64 6.26 -20.58
C GLY A 38 15.03 5.98 -19.13
N ARG A 39 14.42 4.96 -18.49
CA ARG A 39 14.69 4.65 -17.07
C ARG A 39 15.29 3.27 -16.91
N VAL A 40 16.41 3.17 -16.22
CA VAL A 40 16.93 1.88 -15.72
C VAL A 40 15.99 1.40 -14.62
N VAL A 41 15.51 0.17 -14.72
CA VAL A 41 14.71 -0.52 -13.72
C VAL A 41 15.14 -1.98 -13.65
N TRP A 42 14.93 -2.63 -12.51
CA TRP A 42 15.16 -4.07 -12.36
C TRP A 42 13.79 -4.72 -12.32
N LEU A 43 13.40 -5.48 -13.34
CA LEU A 43 12.04 -6.03 -13.47
C LEU A 43 12.04 -7.56 -13.54
N SER A 44 13.15 -8.19 -13.13
CA SER A 44 13.24 -9.64 -13.01
C SER A 44 12.32 -10.14 -11.90
N SER A 45 11.66 -11.28 -12.14
CA SER A 45 10.79 -11.92 -11.16
C SER A 45 11.62 -12.63 -10.09
N GLU A 46 11.01 -12.96 -8.95
CA GLU A 46 11.68 -13.76 -7.91
C GLU A 46 12.27 -15.07 -8.48
N GLY A 47 13.52 -15.36 -8.10
CA GLY A 47 14.27 -16.51 -8.59
C GLY A 47 14.86 -16.32 -10.00
N GLU A 48 14.44 -15.33 -10.78
CA GLU A 48 15.11 -14.96 -12.02
C GLU A 48 16.42 -14.21 -11.75
N PRO A 49 17.41 -14.28 -12.65
CA PRO A 49 18.63 -13.50 -12.52
C PRO A 49 18.35 -12.01 -12.38
N ASP A 50 18.98 -11.38 -11.39
CA ASP A 50 18.91 -9.95 -11.20
C ASP A 50 19.71 -9.27 -12.32
N VAL A 51 19.01 -8.76 -13.34
CA VAL A 51 19.59 -8.06 -14.51
C VAL A 51 18.80 -6.79 -14.86
N PRO A 52 19.47 -5.71 -15.29
CA PRO A 52 18.82 -4.44 -15.51
C PRO A 52 18.00 -4.45 -16.80
N SER A 53 16.90 -3.69 -16.78
CA SER A 53 16.02 -3.40 -17.91
C SER A 53 15.92 -1.87 -18.12
N TYR A 54 15.59 -1.44 -19.32
CA TYR A 54 15.20 -0.06 -19.61
C TYR A 54 13.73 0.02 -19.94
N VAL A 55 13.02 0.98 -19.37
CA VAL A 55 11.62 1.22 -19.67
C VAL A 55 11.44 2.60 -20.29
N TYR A 56 10.66 2.63 -21.37
CA TYR A 56 10.31 3.82 -22.13
C TYR A 56 8.79 3.90 -22.27
N LYS A 57 8.19 5.00 -21.83
CA LYS A 57 6.76 5.29 -22.08
C LYS A 57 6.65 6.11 -23.37
N ILE A 58 5.81 5.67 -24.28
CA ILE A 58 5.71 6.23 -25.64
C ILE A 58 4.26 6.55 -25.92
N GLY A 59 3.98 7.81 -26.21
CA GLY A 59 2.68 8.28 -26.67
C GLY A 59 2.38 7.78 -28.08
N ILE A 60 1.18 7.25 -28.26
CA ILE A 60 0.70 6.71 -29.52
C ILE A 60 -0.68 7.31 -29.85
N PRO A 61 -1.13 7.26 -31.11
CA PRO A 61 -2.48 7.69 -31.43
C PRO A 61 -3.53 6.78 -30.79
N GLN A 62 -4.66 7.33 -30.35
CA GLN A 62 -5.73 6.58 -29.70
C GLN A 62 -6.26 5.44 -30.57
N GLY A 63 -6.52 4.28 -29.95
CA GLY A 63 -7.02 3.09 -30.65
C GLY A 63 -6.01 2.44 -31.61
N SER A 64 -4.76 2.91 -31.63
CA SER A 64 -3.72 2.33 -32.49
C SER A 64 -3.17 1.03 -31.91
N THR A 65 -2.68 0.17 -32.81
CA THR A 65 -1.80 -0.95 -32.45
C THR A 65 -0.35 -0.59 -32.70
N VAL A 66 0.56 -1.36 -32.09
CA VAL A 66 2.01 -1.13 -32.16
C VAL A 66 2.71 -2.38 -32.71
N ASP A 67 3.61 -2.18 -33.67
CA ASP A 67 4.57 -3.21 -34.13
C ASP A 67 5.98 -2.78 -33.72
N VAL A 68 6.78 -3.72 -33.22
CA VAL A 68 8.15 -3.46 -32.79
C VAL A 68 9.12 -4.36 -33.54
N ALA A 69 10.10 -3.73 -34.18
CA ALA A 69 11.18 -4.41 -34.89
C ALA A 69 12.54 -3.92 -34.39
N THR A 70 13.56 -4.77 -34.47
CA THR A 70 14.94 -4.39 -34.13
C THR A 70 15.84 -4.40 -35.37
N SER A 71 16.84 -3.53 -35.38
CA SER A 71 17.93 -3.52 -36.36
C SER A 71 19.25 -3.14 -35.69
N ASN A 72 20.38 -3.37 -36.36
CA ASN A 72 21.72 -3.02 -35.87
C ASN A 72 22.07 -3.57 -34.47
N LEU A 73 21.53 -4.74 -34.13
CA LEU A 73 21.80 -5.40 -32.86
C LEU A 73 23.25 -5.92 -32.81
N THR A 74 24.03 -5.43 -31.85
CA THR A 74 25.34 -5.97 -31.49
C THR A 74 25.34 -6.42 -30.04
N GLU A 75 25.83 -7.64 -29.78
CA GLU A 75 25.89 -8.23 -28.44
C GLU A 75 27.31 -8.70 -28.14
N VAL A 76 27.70 -8.64 -26.88
CA VAL A 76 28.88 -9.31 -26.33
C VAL A 76 28.42 -10.39 -25.35
N VAL A 77 29.06 -11.56 -25.42
CA VAL A 77 28.82 -12.66 -24.49
C VAL A 77 29.95 -12.69 -23.48
N ILE A 78 29.62 -12.57 -22.19
CA ILE A 78 30.55 -12.81 -21.09
C ILE A 78 30.26 -14.20 -20.54
N ARG A 79 31.28 -15.05 -20.50
CA ARG A 79 31.20 -16.43 -19.99
C ARG A 79 31.66 -16.50 -18.55
N ASP A 80 31.35 -17.61 -17.89
CA ASP A 80 31.74 -17.92 -16.51
C ASP A 80 31.33 -16.81 -15.52
N THR A 81 30.22 -16.16 -15.83
CA THR A 81 29.62 -15.08 -15.04
C THR A 81 28.66 -15.69 -14.04
N VAL A 82 28.69 -15.21 -12.79
CA VAL A 82 27.69 -15.53 -11.77
C VAL A 82 26.85 -14.28 -11.56
N ILE A 83 25.57 -14.37 -11.88
CA ILE A 83 24.54 -13.38 -11.53
C ILE A 83 23.65 -14.05 -10.50
N GLU A 84 23.29 -13.33 -9.45
CA GLU A 84 22.43 -13.83 -8.39
C GLU A 84 20.96 -13.67 -8.76
N PRO A 85 20.07 -14.55 -8.26
CA PRO A 85 18.64 -14.40 -8.47
C PRO A 85 18.11 -13.18 -7.74
N VAL A 86 17.02 -12.60 -8.23
CA VAL A 86 16.17 -11.71 -7.45
C VAL A 86 15.62 -12.49 -6.28
N VAL A 87 16.03 -12.08 -5.08
CA VAL A 87 15.48 -12.61 -3.83
C VAL A 87 14.42 -11.64 -3.34
N TYR A 88 13.25 -12.13 -2.98
CA TYR A 88 12.26 -11.30 -2.29
C TYR A 88 12.76 -11.04 -0.87
N PRO A 89 12.93 -9.79 -0.40
CA PRO A 89 13.36 -9.51 0.97
C PRO A 89 12.32 -9.93 2.03
N GLY A 90 11.15 -10.39 1.62
CA GLY A 90 10.11 -10.90 2.51
C GLY A 90 10.22 -12.41 2.61
N ILE A 91 10.46 -12.88 3.84
CA ILE A 91 10.62 -14.27 4.29
C ILE A 91 12.10 -14.69 4.34
N TYR A 92 12.76 -14.50 5.50
CA TYR A 92 13.53 -15.51 6.24
C TYR A 92 14.50 -14.86 7.24
N GLU A 93 14.06 -14.69 8.49
CA GLU A 93 14.95 -14.64 9.65
C GLU A 93 14.31 -15.50 10.76
N PRO A 94 14.70 -16.79 10.87
CA PRO A 94 15.83 -17.23 11.70
C PRO A 94 16.66 -18.35 11.01
N PRO A 95 17.77 -18.86 11.60
CA PRO A 95 18.95 -19.26 10.85
C PRO A 95 18.58 -20.25 9.76
N ALA A 96 18.68 -19.80 8.50
CA ALA A 96 18.57 -20.69 7.38
C ALA A 96 19.53 -21.88 7.64
N PRO A 97 19.08 -23.13 7.46
CA PRO A 97 20.04 -24.18 7.16
C PRO A 97 20.89 -23.66 6.00
N LYS A 98 22.21 -23.84 6.08
CA LYS A 98 23.19 -23.38 5.08
C LYS A 98 22.98 -23.92 3.64
N ASP A 99 21.84 -24.57 3.38
CA ASP A 99 21.48 -25.30 2.18
C ASP A 99 20.17 -24.79 1.54
N ILE A 100 19.79 -23.52 1.73
CA ILE A 100 18.79 -22.90 0.84
C ILE A 100 19.44 -22.81 -0.54
N ASP A 101 18.91 -23.57 -1.50
CA ASP A 101 19.28 -23.49 -2.89
C ASP A 101 18.79 -22.16 -3.46
N TYR A 102 19.58 -21.09 -3.22
CA TYR A 102 19.33 -19.73 -3.69
C TYR A 102 19.01 -19.70 -5.19
N PHE A 103 19.51 -20.68 -5.94
CA PHE A 103 19.42 -20.74 -7.39
C PHE A 103 18.11 -21.38 -7.91
N GLY A 104 17.36 -22.12 -7.07
CA GLY A 104 15.99 -22.55 -7.35
C GLY A 104 15.74 -23.23 -8.71
N ALA A 105 14.46 -23.36 -9.09
CA ALA A 105 14.08 -24.01 -10.35
C ALA A 105 14.45 -23.19 -11.61
N VAL A 106 14.65 -21.88 -11.48
CA VAL A 106 14.98 -21.00 -12.59
C VAL A 106 16.44 -21.18 -13.01
N TYR A 107 17.40 -21.29 -12.08
CA TYR A 107 18.79 -21.48 -12.45
C TYR A 107 19.12 -22.87 -13.01
N ALA A 108 18.24 -23.84 -12.76
CA ALA A 108 18.30 -25.15 -13.41
C ALA A 108 17.84 -25.13 -14.88
N ARG A 109 17.22 -24.03 -15.36
CA ARG A 109 16.72 -23.92 -16.74
C ARG A 109 17.80 -23.36 -17.66
N ASN A 110 18.15 -24.13 -18.69
CA ASN A 110 19.08 -23.70 -19.73
C ASN A 110 18.40 -22.74 -20.74
N ALA A 111 18.09 -21.53 -20.30
CA ALA A 111 17.43 -20.48 -21.07
C ALA A 111 17.98 -19.10 -20.67
N LEU A 112 17.81 -18.09 -21.54
CA LEU A 112 18.12 -16.70 -21.20
C LEU A 112 16.99 -16.07 -20.38
N PHE A 113 17.35 -15.26 -19.38
CA PHE A 113 16.41 -14.50 -18.56
C PHE A 113 16.84 -13.02 -18.48
N PRO A 114 15.89 -12.07 -18.66
CA PRO A 114 14.59 -12.26 -19.29
C PRO A 114 14.72 -12.89 -20.68
N GLN A 115 13.68 -13.61 -21.12
CA GLN A 115 13.72 -14.34 -22.40
C GLN A 115 13.76 -13.38 -23.59
N ASN A 116 12.88 -12.38 -23.56
CA ASN A 116 12.71 -11.44 -24.65
C ASN A 116 13.70 -10.28 -24.54
N LEU A 117 14.27 -9.86 -25.67
CA LEU A 117 15.06 -8.63 -25.71
C LEU A 117 14.16 -7.39 -25.51
N ILE A 118 12.92 -7.45 -26.02
CA ILE A 118 11.95 -6.35 -25.95
C ILE A 118 10.60 -6.90 -25.56
N GLU A 119 9.93 -6.21 -24.64
CA GLU A 119 8.54 -6.43 -24.24
C GLU A 119 7.76 -5.11 -24.44
N VAL A 120 6.49 -5.22 -24.82
CA VAL A 120 5.61 -4.07 -25.06
C VAL A 120 4.30 -4.32 -24.31
N SER A 121 3.83 -3.33 -23.56
CA SER A 121 2.53 -3.42 -22.87
C SER A 121 1.38 -3.31 -23.87
N GLU A 122 0.19 -3.75 -23.44
CA GLU A 122 -1.03 -3.32 -24.11
C GLU A 122 -1.16 -1.79 -24.06
N PRO A 123 -1.70 -1.16 -25.11
CA PRO A 123 -1.91 0.29 -25.10
C PRO A 123 -3.02 0.70 -24.13
N ALA A 124 -2.79 1.77 -23.38
CA ALA A 124 -3.75 2.27 -22.40
C ALA A 124 -3.54 3.78 -22.12
N PHE A 125 -4.51 4.43 -21.47
CA PHE A 125 -4.41 5.85 -21.14
C PHE A 125 -3.45 6.08 -19.98
N PHE A 126 -2.56 7.06 -20.11
CA PHE A 126 -1.81 7.69 -19.04
C PHE A 126 -2.31 9.13 -18.89
N ARG A 127 -3.26 9.28 -17.95
CA ARG A 127 -4.11 10.47 -17.75
C ARG A 127 -4.85 10.79 -19.04
N ASP A 128 -4.40 11.68 -19.91
CA ASP A 128 -5.10 12.01 -21.16
C ASP A 128 -4.32 11.63 -22.44
N LEU A 129 -3.13 11.03 -22.32
CA LEU A 129 -2.36 10.50 -23.45
C LEU A 129 -2.52 8.99 -23.56
N TYR A 130 -2.62 8.47 -24.78
CA TYR A 130 -2.60 7.03 -25.01
C TYR A 130 -1.16 6.56 -25.16
N VAL A 131 -0.73 5.59 -24.36
CA VAL A 131 0.68 5.19 -24.28
C VAL A 131 0.86 3.68 -24.38
N VAL A 132 2.07 3.27 -24.78
CA VAL A 132 2.62 1.95 -24.54
C VAL A 132 3.91 2.05 -23.75
N THR A 133 4.18 1.03 -22.95
CA THR A 133 5.44 0.87 -22.24
C THR A 133 6.31 -0.13 -22.99
N VAL A 134 7.49 0.31 -23.41
CA VAL A 134 8.49 -0.54 -24.08
C VAL A 134 9.62 -0.83 -23.12
N ARG A 135 9.79 -2.12 -22.79
CA ARG A 135 10.88 -2.62 -21.95
C ARG A 135 11.96 -3.23 -22.83
N LEU A 136 13.18 -2.72 -22.75
CA LEU A 136 14.39 -3.29 -23.33
C LEU A 136 15.16 -4.05 -22.25
N ASN A 137 15.53 -5.30 -22.52
CA ASN A 137 16.32 -6.17 -21.65
C ASN A 137 17.76 -6.28 -22.21
N PRO A 138 18.61 -5.27 -21.97
CA PRO A 138 19.96 -5.17 -22.53
C PRO A 138 20.91 -6.25 -22.01
N VAL A 139 20.63 -6.79 -20.82
CA VAL A 139 21.40 -7.85 -20.19
C VAL A 139 20.46 -9.03 -20.03
N ARG A 140 20.83 -10.16 -20.63
CA ARG A 140 20.08 -11.42 -20.49
C ARG A 140 21.05 -12.51 -20.09
N TYR A 141 20.71 -13.27 -19.06
CA TYR A 141 21.62 -14.24 -18.47
C TYR A 141 21.08 -15.66 -18.59
N ASN A 142 21.95 -16.60 -18.97
CA ASN A 142 21.66 -18.02 -18.91
C ASN A 142 22.35 -18.63 -17.69
N PRO A 143 21.59 -19.07 -16.68
CA PRO A 143 22.15 -19.57 -15.44
C PRO A 143 22.84 -20.94 -15.54
N VAL A 144 22.42 -21.79 -16.48
CA VAL A 144 23.03 -23.12 -16.69
C VAL A 144 24.37 -23.00 -17.41
N THR A 145 24.45 -22.16 -18.45
CA THR A 145 25.70 -21.96 -19.20
C THR A 145 26.60 -20.90 -18.59
N ARG A 146 26.11 -20.13 -17.59
CA ARG A 146 26.80 -18.99 -16.98
C ARG A 146 27.24 -17.94 -17.99
N GLU A 147 26.41 -17.74 -19.02
CA GLU A 147 26.64 -16.77 -20.09
C GLU A 147 25.72 -15.55 -19.93
N ALA A 148 26.29 -14.37 -19.76
CA ALA A 148 25.57 -13.09 -19.82
C ALA A 148 25.72 -12.49 -21.22
N ARG A 149 24.59 -12.22 -21.89
CA ARG A 149 24.53 -11.51 -23.16
C ARG A 149 24.22 -10.04 -22.92
N ILE A 150 25.13 -9.18 -23.35
CA ILE A 150 25.03 -7.74 -23.16
C ILE A 150 24.92 -7.06 -24.52
N VAL A 151 23.80 -6.39 -24.75
CA VAL A 151 23.56 -5.57 -25.92
C VAL A 151 24.43 -4.32 -25.85
N LYS A 152 25.26 -4.10 -26.88
CA LYS A 152 26.10 -2.92 -27.04
C LYS A 152 25.42 -1.83 -27.86
N ARG A 153 24.74 -2.23 -28.93
CA ARG A 153 23.95 -1.34 -29.79
C ARG A 153 22.71 -2.06 -30.27
N VAL A 154 21.58 -1.35 -30.33
CA VAL A 154 20.36 -1.82 -30.99
C VAL A 154 19.53 -0.62 -31.41
N ALA A 155 18.94 -0.66 -32.59
CA ALA A 155 17.89 0.26 -32.98
C ALA A 155 16.55 -0.45 -32.87
N ILE A 156 15.60 0.17 -32.16
CA ILE A 156 14.25 -0.33 -31.93
C ILE A 156 13.31 0.55 -32.74
N HIS A 157 12.63 -0.03 -33.71
CA HIS A 157 11.64 0.63 -34.54
C HIS A 157 10.25 0.30 -34.03
N ILE A 158 9.50 1.31 -33.67
CA ILE A 158 8.16 1.22 -33.09
C ILE A 158 7.22 1.86 -34.09
N ARG A 159 6.38 1.07 -34.73
CA ARG A 159 5.43 1.54 -35.74
C ARG A 159 4.05 1.60 -35.14
N PHE A 160 3.34 2.69 -35.41
CA PHE A 160 1.98 2.90 -34.93
C PHE A 160 1.02 2.75 -36.11
N PHE A 161 -0.06 2.00 -35.92
CA PHE A 161 -1.11 1.86 -36.92
C PHE A 161 -2.37 2.57 -36.44
N GLY A 162 -2.52 3.83 -36.84
CA GLY A 162 -3.67 4.67 -36.53
C GLY A 162 -3.46 6.11 -37.00
N VAL A 163 -4.55 6.88 -37.06
CA VAL A 163 -4.51 8.30 -37.43
C VAL A 163 -4.61 9.13 -36.15
N PRO A 164 -3.62 10.00 -35.84
CA PRO A 164 -3.72 10.90 -34.70
C PRO A 164 -4.93 11.82 -34.79
N GLN A 165 -5.75 11.80 -33.74
CA GLN A 165 -6.70 12.86 -33.48
C GLN A 165 -6.00 13.96 -32.70
N HIS A 166 -6.05 15.18 -33.22
CA HIS A 166 -5.42 16.34 -32.59
C HIS A 166 -6.45 17.10 -31.77
N ASN A 167 -6.41 16.90 -30.45
CA ASN A 167 -7.20 17.60 -29.46
C ASN A 167 -6.22 18.39 -28.58
N PRO A 168 -6.05 19.71 -28.77
CA PRO A 168 -5.23 20.50 -27.85
C PRO A 168 -5.87 20.45 -26.44
N SER A 169 -5.07 20.17 -25.43
CA SER A 169 -5.55 20.18 -24.04
C SER A 169 -5.91 21.61 -23.62
N THR A 170 -6.92 21.74 -22.78
CA THR A 170 -7.23 22.97 -22.04
C THR A 170 -6.59 22.98 -20.64
N ASP A 171 -5.96 21.87 -20.25
CA ASP A 171 -5.24 21.65 -18.98
C ASP A 171 -3.79 21.22 -19.31
N ASP A 172 -2.82 22.07 -18.99
CA ASP A 172 -1.39 21.83 -19.16
C ASP A 172 -0.68 21.46 -17.84
N SER A 173 -1.43 21.27 -16.75
CA SER A 173 -0.86 21.03 -15.40
C SER A 173 0.01 19.78 -15.30
N PHE A 174 -0.16 18.82 -16.20
CA PHE A 174 0.61 17.57 -16.23
C PHE A 174 1.73 17.57 -17.28
N ASP A 175 1.89 18.65 -18.07
CA ASP A 175 2.81 18.71 -19.19
C ASP A 175 4.27 18.59 -18.77
N ASP A 176 4.66 19.22 -17.66
CA ASP A 176 6.01 19.09 -17.11
C ASP A 176 6.33 17.63 -16.68
N ILE A 177 5.32 16.87 -16.22
CA ILE A 177 5.46 15.44 -15.90
C ILE A 177 5.58 14.64 -17.20
N TYR A 178 4.77 14.95 -18.21
CA TYR A 178 4.82 14.26 -19.50
C TYR A 178 6.16 14.44 -20.20
N GLU A 179 6.74 15.63 -20.19
CA GLU A 179 8.07 15.90 -20.75
C GLU A 179 9.16 15.02 -20.12
N ARG A 180 8.98 14.61 -18.86
CA ARG A 180 9.97 13.80 -18.09
C ARG A 180 9.68 12.31 -18.11
N THR A 181 8.46 11.90 -18.47
CA THR A 181 8.01 10.50 -18.43
C THR A 181 7.77 9.90 -19.80
N ILE A 182 7.36 10.72 -20.80
CA ILE A 182 7.04 10.27 -22.16
C ILE A 182 8.15 10.70 -23.12
N VAL A 183 8.74 9.70 -23.78
CA VAL A 183 9.87 9.89 -24.70
C VAL A 183 9.58 10.83 -25.87
N ASN A 184 8.39 10.70 -26.47
CA ASN A 184 8.00 11.41 -27.68
C ASN A 184 6.92 12.46 -27.40
N TYR A 185 7.00 13.09 -26.23
CA TYR A 185 5.98 14.03 -25.78
C TYR A 185 5.73 15.15 -26.80
N GLU A 186 6.78 15.74 -27.37
CA GLU A 186 6.63 16.80 -28.38
C GLU A 186 5.77 16.41 -29.59
N GLN A 187 5.83 15.15 -30.01
CA GLN A 187 5.03 14.63 -31.12
C GLN A 187 3.60 14.31 -30.69
N CYS A 188 3.42 13.76 -29.49
CA CYS A 188 2.13 13.29 -29.01
C CYS A 188 1.37 14.30 -28.13
N LYS A 189 1.92 15.47 -27.83
CA LYS A 189 1.32 16.49 -26.94
C LYS A 189 -0.09 16.96 -27.32
N THR A 190 -0.48 16.75 -28.58
CA THR A 190 -1.83 17.06 -29.07
C THR A 190 -2.69 15.83 -29.32
N TRP A 191 -2.18 14.62 -29.11
CA TRP A 191 -2.90 13.35 -29.28
C TRP A 191 -3.75 13.00 -28.06
N ARG A 192 -4.29 14.04 -27.42
CA ARG A 192 -5.00 13.97 -26.15
C ARG A 192 -6.35 13.32 -26.33
N ARG A 193 -6.81 12.64 -25.28
CA ARG A 193 -8.18 12.14 -25.17
C ARG A 193 -9.12 13.32 -25.44
N GLY A 194 -10.02 13.15 -26.40
CA GLY A 194 -11.11 14.13 -26.55
C GLY A 194 -11.96 14.16 -25.28
N ALA A 195 -12.76 15.20 -25.08
CA ALA A 195 -13.76 15.20 -24.02
C ALA A 195 -14.51 13.86 -24.09
N ALA A 196 -14.45 13.09 -23.01
CA ALA A 196 -15.13 11.80 -22.98
C ALA A 196 -16.60 12.06 -23.35
N ALA A 197 -17.16 11.29 -24.28
CA ALA A 197 -18.60 11.19 -24.32
C ALA A 197 -19.01 10.81 -22.89
N PRO A 198 -19.96 11.53 -22.27
CA PRO A 198 -20.38 11.18 -20.93
C PRO A 198 -20.68 9.69 -20.97
N GLN A 199 -19.93 8.91 -20.18
CA GLN A 199 -20.33 7.53 -19.93
C GLN A 199 -21.81 7.60 -19.54
N PRO A 200 -22.67 6.62 -19.93
CA PRO A 200 -24.05 6.62 -19.46
C PRO A 200 -23.97 6.86 -17.96
N MET A 201 -24.49 8.02 -17.51
CA MET A 201 -24.21 8.51 -16.17
C MET A 201 -24.44 7.34 -15.23
N LEU A 202 -23.47 7.04 -14.36
CA LEU A 202 -23.74 6.16 -13.22
C LEU A 202 -25.02 6.71 -12.62
N GLN A 203 -26.12 5.96 -12.74
CA GLN A 203 -27.42 6.46 -12.34
C GLN A 203 -27.27 6.82 -10.87
N ASN A 204 -27.52 8.08 -10.50
CA ASN A 204 -27.49 8.47 -9.12
C ASN A 204 -28.76 7.89 -8.47
N PRO A 205 -28.66 6.78 -7.71
CA PRO A 205 -29.85 6.12 -7.20
C PRO A 205 -30.49 6.92 -6.06
N PHE A 206 -29.77 7.93 -5.55
CA PHE A 206 -30.18 8.79 -4.46
C PHE A 206 -30.72 10.15 -4.92
N ALA A 207 -30.85 10.38 -6.24
CA ALA A 207 -31.23 11.68 -6.81
C ALA A 207 -32.61 12.20 -6.34
N THR A 208 -33.48 11.30 -5.88
CA THR A 208 -34.81 11.64 -5.36
C THR A 208 -35.09 10.90 -4.07
N GLY A 209 -35.89 11.50 -3.19
CA GLY A 209 -36.30 10.90 -1.91
C GLY A 209 -35.56 11.47 -0.71
N VAL A 210 -36.05 11.09 0.47
CA VAL A 210 -35.35 11.32 1.75
C VAL A 210 -34.76 9.99 2.19
N TRP A 211 -33.48 9.99 2.54
CA TRP A 211 -32.72 8.76 2.75
C TRP A 211 -32.27 8.63 4.19
N TYR A 212 -32.44 7.42 4.73
CA TYR A 212 -31.94 7.03 6.04
C TYR A 212 -31.06 5.80 5.87
N LYS A 213 -29.86 5.85 6.43
CA LYS A 213 -28.92 4.75 6.49
C LYS A 213 -29.26 3.84 7.67
N ILE A 214 -29.15 2.54 7.47
CA ILE A 214 -29.25 1.50 8.49
C ILE A 214 -28.02 0.62 8.36
N GLU A 215 -27.34 0.39 9.48
CA GLU A 215 -26.18 -0.49 9.53
C GLU A 215 -26.57 -1.81 10.21
N ALA A 216 -26.32 -2.93 9.53
CA ALA A 216 -26.61 -4.26 10.04
C ALA A 216 -25.30 -5.01 10.25
N ASP A 217 -24.88 -5.16 11.51
CA ASP A 217 -23.68 -5.91 11.91
C ASP A 217 -23.96 -7.38 12.23
N SER A 218 -25.22 -7.77 12.16
CA SER A 218 -25.71 -9.10 12.51
C SER A 218 -26.84 -9.51 11.57
N GLU A 219 -26.92 -10.80 11.29
CA GLU A 219 -27.98 -11.35 10.47
C GLU A 219 -29.32 -11.40 11.22
N GLY A 220 -30.41 -11.12 10.51
CA GLY A 220 -31.76 -11.50 10.91
C GLY A 220 -32.85 -10.56 10.44
N LEU A 221 -34.00 -10.65 11.11
CA LEU A 221 -35.13 -9.76 10.86
C LEU A 221 -34.93 -8.44 11.59
N TYR A 222 -35.08 -7.35 10.87
CA TYR A 222 -35.03 -6.00 11.41
C TYR A 222 -36.41 -5.35 11.31
N ILE A 223 -36.79 -4.62 12.35
CA ILE A 223 -38.08 -3.94 12.47
C ILE A 223 -37.90 -2.42 12.44
N ILE A 224 -38.79 -1.75 11.71
CA ILE A 224 -39.02 -0.30 11.75
C ILE A 224 -40.48 -0.08 12.16
N SER A 225 -40.67 0.24 13.43
CA SER A 225 -41.96 0.53 14.05
C SER A 225 -42.30 2.03 13.98
N TYR A 226 -43.55 2.36 14.30
CA TYR A 226 -44.01 3.74 14.50
C TYR A 226 -43.05 4.57 15.37
N ASP A 227 -42.59 4.02 16.49
CA ASP A 227 -41.72 4.73 17.44
C ASP A 227 -40.33 5.01 16.84
N GLN A 228 -39.80 4.13 15.98
CA GLN A 228 -38.52 4.34 15.30
C GLN A 228 -38.61 5.41 14.20
N ILE A 229 -39.71 5.45 13.46
CA ILE A 229 -39.98 6.51 12.48
C ILE A 229 -40.03 7.87 13.19
N GLN A 230 -40.74 7.97 14.33
CA GLN A 230 -40.77 9.20 15.13
C GLN A 230 -39.41 9.57 15.71
N ALA A 231 -38.65 8.60 16.23
CA ALA A 231 -37.31 8.84 16.77
C ALA A 231 -36.33 9.38 15.71
N ALA A 232 -36.51 8.98 14.45
CA ALA A 232 -35.76 9.49 13.30
C ALA A 232 -36.20 10.90 12.84
N GLY A 233 -37.18 11.50 13.52
CA GLY A 233 -37.74 12.82 13.18
C GLY A 233 -38.69 12.81 11.98
N ILE A 234 -39.19 11.64 11.58
CA ILE A 234 -40.17 11.50 10.50
C ILE A 234 -41.58 11.55 11.12
N ASP A 235 -42.47 12.34 10.51
CA ASP A 235 -43.89 12.33 10.86
C ASP A 235 -44.60 11.18 10.11
N PRO A 236 -45.10 10.14 10.79
CA PRO A 236 -45.76 8.99 10.16
C PRO A 236 -47.01 9.36 9.35
N THR A 237 -47.60 10.54 9.58
CA THR A 237 -48.79 11.01 8.86
C THR A 237 -48.46 11.61 7.48
N GLN A 238 -47.18 11.83 7.17
CA GLN A 238 -46.75 12.53 5.96
C GLN A 238 -46.47 11.61 4.77
N PHE A 239 -46.60 10.29 4.93
CA PHE A 239 -46.37 9.34 3.85
C PHE A 239 -47.35 8.17 3.91
N ASP A 240 -47.59 7.58 2.75
CA ASP A 240 -48.33 6.32 2.63
C ASP A 240 -47.37 5.15 2.94
N PRO A 241 -47.66 4.27 3.92
CA PRO A 241 -46.78 3.15 4.28
C PRO A 241 -46.50 2.20 3.10
N ARG A 242 -47.40 2.16 2.11
CA ARG A 242 -47.20 1.37 0.87
C ARG A 242 -46.02 1.85 0.03
N THR A 243 -45.56 3.08 0.27
CA THR A 243 -44.42 3.69 -0.44
C THR A 243 -43.08 3.49 0.25
N MET A 244 -43.04 2.88 1.44
CA MET A 244 -41.80 2.54 2.16
C MET A 244 -40.97 1.55 1.35
N LYS A 245 -39.68 1.84 1.21
CA LYS A 245 -38.71 1.06 0.43
C LYS A 245 -37.44 0.83 1.24
N MET A 246 -36.82 -0.32 1.02
CA MET A 246 -35.50 -0.66 1.54
C MET A 246 -34.58 -0.99 0.38
N TYR A 247 -33.33 -0.56 0.42
CA TYR A 247 -32.35 -0.82 -0.62
C TYR A 247 -31.02 -1.30 -0.02
N THR A 248 -30.26 -2.09 -0.75
CA THR A 248 -28.86 -2.41 -0.42
C THR A 248 -28.02 -2.48 -1.71
N ALA A 249 -26.70 -2.52 -1.59
CA ALA A 249 -25.81 -2.65 -2.74
C ALA A 249 -26.05 -3.96 -3.50
N ALA A 250 -26.08 -3.91 -4.83
CA ALA A 250 -26.24 -5.08 -5.71
C ALA A 250 -25.04 -6.05 -5.68
N PHE A 251 -23.93 -5.66 -5.05
CA PHE A 251 -22.65 -6.38 -5.03
C PHE A 251 -22.12 -6.52 -3.62
N ASN A 252 -21.19 -7.46 -3.39
CA ASN A 252 -20.59 -7.68 -2.07
C ASN A 252 -19.33 -6.83 -1.80
N LEU A 253 -18.50 -6.57 -2.81
CA LEU A 253 -17.31 -5.70 -2.74
C LEU A 253 -17.16 -4.94 -4.06
N LEU A 254 -16.60 -3.74 -4.00
CA LEU A 254 -16.22 -2.99 -5.20
C LEU A 254 -15.11 -3.72 -5.98
N PRO A 255 -15.17 -3.76 -7.32
CA PRO A 255 -14.09 -4.33 -8.12
C PRO A 255 -12.88 -3.40 -8.13
N LYS A 256 -11.68 -3.98 -8.08
CA LYS A 256 -10.41 -3.25 -8.24
C LYS A 256 -10.30 -2.62 -9.64
N ASP A 257 -10.69 -3.38 -10.67
CA ASP A 257 -10.75 -2.88 -12.04
C ASP A 257 -12.02 -2.04 -12.23
N VAL A 258 -11.83 -0.72 -12.20
CA VAL A 258 -12.91 0.28 -12.38
C VAL A 258 -13.39 0.39 -13.83
N THR A 259 -12.70 -0.24 -14.78
CA THR A 259 -13.08 -0.23 -16.21
C THR A 259 -13.94 -1.43 -16.60
N ALA A 260 -13.94 -2.49 -15.78
CA ALA A 260 -14.77 -3.66 -16.00
C ALA A 260 -16.26 -3.33 -15.78
N PRO A 261 -17.17 -3.85 -16.63
CA PRO A 261 -18.61 -3.74 -16.36
C PRO A 261 -18.97 -4.33 -15.00
N PHE A 262 -19.61 -3.54 -14.13
CA PHE A 262 -20.06 -3.98 -12.82
C PHE A 262 -21.43 -3.40 -12.49
N ALA A 263 -22.19 -4.10 -11.64
CA ALA A 263 -23.53 -3.68 -11.23
C ALA A 263 -23.47 -2.56 -10.19
N ASP A 264 -23.02 -1.36 -10.56
CA ASP A 264 -22.98 -0.17 -9.69
C ASP A 264 -24.38 0.38 -9.39
N SER A 265 -25.13 -0.36 -8.58
CA SER A 265 -26.54 -0.07 -8.34
C SER A 265 -26.98 -0.52 -6.96
N LEU A 266 -28.06 0.11 -6.50
CA LEU A 266 -28.86 -0.42 -5.42
C LEU A 266 -29.87 -1.42 -5.99
N VAL A 267 -30.10 -2.50 -5.23
CA VAL A 267 -31.27 -3.36 -5.40
C VAL A 267 -32.24 -3.09 -4.28
N GLN A 268 -33.53 -3.11 -4.60
CA GLN A 268 -34.57 -3.00 -3.61
C GLN A 268 -34.66 -4.33 -2.86
N VAL A 269 -34.74 -4.26 -1.53
CA VAL A 269 -34.94 -5.42 -0.66
C VAL A 269 -36.44 -5.49 -0.35
N PRO A 270 -37.13 -6.57 -0.75
CA PRO A 270 -38.54 -6.78 -0.43
C PRO A 270 -38.79 -6.71 1.09
N VAL A 271 -39.86 -6.00 1.48
CA VAL A 271 -40.24 -5.80 2.88
C VAL A 271 -41.61 -6.41 3.18
N PHE A 272 -41.89 -6.67 4.46
CA PHE A 272 -43.23 -6.94 4.94
C PHE A 272 -43.72 -5.71 5.72
N VAL A 273 -44.93 -5.21 5.44
CA VAL A 273 -45.49 -4.07 6.19
C VAL A 273 -46.82 -4.48 6.79
N ARG A 274 -46.90 -4.47 8.12
CA ARG A 274 -48.15 -4.70 8.83
C ARG A 274 -48.89 -3.39 9.00
N GLY A 275 -50.19 -3.41 8.74
CA GLY A 275 -51.09 -2.26 8.93
C GLY A 275 -51.29 -1.38 7.70
N GLU A 276 -50.56 -1.60 6.60
CA GLU A 276 -50.59 -0.69 5.43
C GLU A 276 -51.92 -0.60 4.64
N GLY A 277 -52.94 -1.36 5.04
CA GLY A 277 -54.20 -1.49 4.30
C GLY A 277 -55.12 -0.27 4.35
N ASP A 278 -54.98 0.60 5.35
CA ASP A 278 -55.75 1.83 5.50
C ASP A 278 -55.00 3.09 5.02
N ASN A 279 -53.76 2.90 4.53
CA ASN A 279 -52.83 3.95 4.09
C ASN A 279 -52.35 4.90 5.21
N SER A 280 -52.51 4.53 6.47
CA SER A 280 -51.91 5.21 7.62
C SER A 280 -50.82 4.32 8.22
N PHE A 281 -49.78 4.93 8.77
CA PHE A 281 -48.80 4.21 9.58
C PHE A 281 -49.06 4.55 11.04
N ASP A 282 -49.90 3.76 11.69
CA ASP A 282 -50.43 3.98 13.03
C ASP A 282 -49.60 3.28 14.11
N ARG A 283 -49.91 3.58 15.36
CA ARG A 283 -49.25 2.93 16.50
C ARG A 283 -49.62 1.45 16.54
N GLY A 284 -48.62 0.59 16.32
CA GLY A 284 -48.80 -0.87 16.20
C GLY A 284 -48.40 -1.39 14.83
N ASP A 285 -48.28 -0.51 13.85
CA ASP A 285 -47.78 -0.83 12.51
C ASP A 285 -46.26 -0.90 12.51
N TYR A 286 -45.73 -1.72 11.60
CA TYR A 286 -44.31 -1.91 11.43
C TYR A 286 -43.95 -2.39 10.03
N LEU A 287 -42.74 -2.06 9.62
CA LEU A 287 -42.03 -2.69 8.51
C LEU A 287 -41.03 -3.71 9.06
N LEU A 288 -40.99 -4.90 8.45
CA LEU A 288 -39.96 -5.92 8.65
C LEU A 288 -39.18 -6.15 7.36
N PHE A 289 -37.88 -6.37 7.50
CA PHE A 289 -37.02 -6.77 6.40
C PHE A 289 -35.93 -7.72 6.89
N TYR A 290 -35.40 -8.53 5.98
CA TYR A 290 -34.24 -9.38 6.26
C TYR A 290 -32.96 -8.59 5.99
N ALA A 291 -32.01 -8.68 6.90
CA ALA A 291 -30.68 -8.12 6.71
C ALA A 291 -29.60 -9.11 7.14
N PHE A 292 -28.47 -9.06 6.43
CA PHE A 292 -27.26 -9.82 6.69
C PHE A 292 -26.05 -8.87 6.83
N PRO A 293 -25.01 -9.26 7.62
CA PRO A 293 -23.79 -8.46 7.78
C PRO A 293 -22.86 -8.55 6.56
N ALA A 294 -21.72 -7.85 6.58
CA ALA A 294 -20.83 -7.80 5.43
C ALA A 294 -20.33 -9.21 5.03
N SER A 295 -19.93 -10.01 6.02
CA SER A 295 -19.70 -11.45 5.87
C SER A 295 -21.00 -12.21 6.11
N HIS A 296 -21.36 -13.16 5.25
CA HIS A 296 -22.65 -13.85 5.31
C HIS A 296 -22.64 -15.19 4.56
N LEU A 297 -23.64 -16.03 4.83
CA LEU A 297 -23.89 -17.23 4.04
C LEU A 297 -24.46 -16.86 2.67
N LYS A 298 -23.99 -17.55 1.63
CA LYS A 298 -24.50 -17.42 0.26
C LYS A 298 -24.65 -18.77 -0.41
N VAL A 299 -25.58 -18.85 -1.35
CA VAL A 299 -25.77 -20.02 -2.20
C VAL A 299 -25.07 -19.80 -3.53
N ASP A 300 -24.01 -20.56 -3.79
CA ASP A 300 -23.25 -20.51 -5.05
C ASP A 300 -23.14 -21.91 -5.64
N ASN A 301 -23.45 -22.06 -6.94
CA ASN A 301 -23.33 -23.33 -7.67
C ASN A 301 -23.97 -24.53 -6.95
N GLY A 302 -25.14 -24.33 -6.34
CA GLY A 302 -25.87 -25.38 -5.62
C GLY A 302 -25.26 -25.77 -4.28
N ASN A 303 -24.38 -24.96 -3.69
CA ASN A 303 -23.80 -25.17 -2.36
C ASN A 303 -23.98 -23.94 -1.48
N VAL A 304 -24.18 -24.15 -0.18
CA VAL A 304 -24.13 -23.08 0.81
C VAL A 304 -22.67 -22.85 1.21
N SER A 305 -22.19 -21.62 1.14
CA SER A 305 -20.82 -21.23 1.45
C SER A 305 -20.76 -19.93 2.23
N TRP A 306 -19.65 -19.71 2.93
CA TRP A 306 -19.40 -18.44 3.62
C TRP A 306 -18.71 -17.43 2.71
N TYR A 307 -19.27 -16.23 2.63
CA TYR A 307 -18.62 -15.07 2.06
C TYR A 307 -17.97 -14.24 3.17
N ALA A 308 -16.65 -14.07 3.13
CA ALA A 308 -15.91 -13.24 4.07
C ALA A 308 -15.63 -11.85 3.48
N ASN A 309 -16.05 -10.79 4.18
CA ASN A 309 -15.66 -9.42 3.86
C ASN A 309 -14.39 -9.03 4.64
N PRO A 310 -13.34 -8.54 3.95
CA PRO A 310 -12.08 -8.18 4.58
C PRO A 310 -12.09 -6.81 5.29
N TYR A 311 -13.01 -5.91 4.93
CA TYR A 311 -12.94 -4.50 5.31
C TYR A 311 -13.97 -4.08 6.37
N ALA A 312 -15.16 -4.68 6.35
CA ALA A 312 -16.29 -4.24 7.18
C ALA A 312 -16.93 -5.41 7.95
N ARG A 313 -17.55 -5.09 9.09
CA ARG A 313 -18.43 -6.02 9.83
C ARG A 313 -19.88 -5.86 9.43
N ASN A 314 -20.32 -4.61 9.29
CA ASN A 314 -21.68 -4.24 8.95
C ASN A 314 -21.91 -4.21 7.43
N ASN A 315 -23.10 -4.65 7.02
CA ASN A 315 -23.66 -4.28 5.73
C ASN A 315 -24.54 -3.03 5.88
N VAL A 316 -24.83 -2.34 4.79
CA VAL A 316 -25.61 -1.11 4.79
C VAL A 316 -26.91 -1.28 4.00
N TYR A 317 -27.98 -0.75 4.57
CA TYR A 317 -29.29 -0.63 3.96
C TYR A 317 -29.75 0.83 3.94
N TRP A 318 -30.53 1.17 2.93
CA TRP A 318 -31.02 2.52 2.69
C TRP A 318 -32.54 2.52 2.69
N PHE A 319 -33.12 3.17 3.70
CA PHE A 319 -34.55 3.35 3.87
C PHE A 319 -35.02 4.66 3.25
N THR A 320 -36.14 4.61 2.51
CA THR A 320 -36.83 5.79 1.97
C THR A 320 -38.32 5.55 1.85
N PHE A 321 -39.09 6.59 1.57
CA PHE A 321 -40.55 6.56 1.44
C PHE A 321 -41.04 7.63 0.46
N GLY A 322 -42.32 7.56 0.07
CA GLY A 322 -42.95 8.44 -0.92
C GLY A 322 -42.76 7.98 -2.37
N GLY A 323 -43.51 8.59 -3.29
CA GLY A 323 -43.46 8.26 -4.71
C GLY A 323 -44.07 6.89 -5.04
N ALA A 324 -43.32 6.04 -5.75
CA ALA A 324 -43.78 4.70 -6.14
C ALA A 324 -44.01 3.78 -4.93
N LEU A 325 -44.78 2.70 -5.13
CA LEU A 325 -44.93 1.65 -4.12
C LEU A 325 -43.59 0.95 -3.88
N GLY A 326 -43.38 0.47 -2.65
CA GLY A 326 -42.24 -0.37 -2.33
C GLY A 326 -42.48 -1.83 -2.65
N GLU A 327 -41.40 -2.56 -2.98
CA GLU A 327 -41.45 -4.01 -3.14
C GLU A 327 -41.86 -4.68 -1.83
N ARG A 328 -42.74 -5.67 -1.95
CA ARG A 328 -43.20 -6.51 -0.84
C ARG A 328 -42.66 -7.91 -1.02
N MET A 329 -42.37 -8.60 0.07
CA MET A 329 -41.97 -10.00 0.00
C MET A 329 -43.05 -10.81 -0.72
N GLU A 330 -42.67 -11.48 -1.81
CA GLU A 330 -43.56 -12.43 -2.46
C GLU A 330 -43.78 -13.65 -1.55
N THR A 331 -44.98 -14.21 -1.59
CA THR A 331 -45.37 -15.33 -0.73
C THR A 331 -45.19 -16.67 -1.43
N ILE A 332 -44.59 -17.64 -0.73
CA ILE A 332 -44.54 -19.05 -1.10
C ILE A 332 -45.64 -19.78 -0.31
N ASP A 333 -46.52 -20.49 -1.01
CA ASP A 333 -47.53 -21.33 -0.37
C ASP A 333 -46.85 -22.51 0.37
N ALA A 334 -47.07 -22.55 1.68
CA ALA A 334 -46.49 -23.48 2.62
C ALA A 334 -47.52 -24.48 3.18
N THR A 335 -48.69 -24.59 2.54
CA THR A 335 -49.81 -25.43 2.98
C THR A 335 -49.35 -26.86 3.28
N TRP A 336 -49.68 -27.34 4.48
CA TRP A 336 -49.34 -28.71 4.89
C TRP A 336 -50.02 -29.75 3.97
N ASN A 337 -49.21 -30.57 3.31
CA ASN A 337 -49.68 -31.56 2.33
C ASN A 337 -50.21 -32.88 2.94
N GLY A 338 -50.29 -32.98 4.28
CA GLY A 338 -50.74 -34.18 5.00
C GLY A 338 -49.66 -35.24 5.26
N THR A 339 -48.44 -35.04 4.75
CA THR A 339 -47.28 -35.93 5.05
C THR A 339 -46.87 -35.76 6.51
N THR A 340 -46.37 -36.84 7.14
CA THR A 340 -45.79 -36.78 8.48
C THR A 340 -44.63 -35.78 8.50
N PRO A 341 -44.68 -34.71 9.31
CA PRO A 341 -43.61 -33.72 9.33
C PRO A 341 -42.39 -34.21 10.09
N ASP A 342 -41.22 -33.85 9.59
CA ASP A 342 -39.96 -33.97 10.30
C ASP A 342 -39.91 -32.96 11.45
N SER A 343 -39.33 -33.38 12.58
CA SER A 343 -39.06 -32.50 13.73
C SER A 343 -37.62 -31.98 13.76
N THR A 344 -36.85 -32.28 12.71
CA THR A 344 -35.44 -31.92 12.57
C THR A 344 -35.13 -31.38 11.19
N VAL A 345 -34.11 -30.53 11.09
CA VAL A 345 -33.62 -29.97 9.83
C VAL A 345 -32.10 -30.03 9.76
N ARG A 346 -31.55 -29.83 8.56
CA ARG A 346 -30.11 -29.63 8.35
C ARG A 346 -29.81 -28.14 8.35
N GLU A 347 -29.06 -27.70 9.35
CA GLU A 347 -28.56 -26.32 9.48
C GLU A 347 -27.11 -26.23 8.98
N VAL A 348 -26.68 -25.00 8.64
CA VAL A 348 -25.29 -24.65 8.36
C VAL A 348 -24.83 -23.58 9.35
N LEU A 349 -23.61 -23.71 9.87
CA LEU A 349 -22.95 -22.68 10.67
C LEU A 349 -21.55 -22.45 10.15
N HIS A 350 -21.13 -21.20 10.20
CA HIS A 350 -19.76 -20.78 9.98
C HIS A 350 -19.22 -20.20 11.28
N ILE A 351 -18.08 -20.71 11.75
CA ILE A 351 -17.48 -20.33 13.02
C ILE A 351 -16.02 -19.97 12.77
N GLU A 352 -15.70 -18.70 12.93
CA GLU A 352 -14.34 -18.15 12.91
C GLU A 352 -14.23 -16.97 13.86
N GLU A 353 -13.01 -16.65 14.27
CA GLU A 353 -12.70 -15.36 14.84
C GLU A 353 -11.40 -14.83 14.24
N ASP A 354 -11.43 -13.67 13.60
CA ASP A 354 -10.24 -12.94 13.18
C ASP A 354 -9.41 -12.44 14.38
N ARG A 355 -8.61 -13.30 15.03
CA ARG A 355 -7.77 -12.93 16.18
C ARG A 355 -6.32 -12.64 15.82
N GLY A 356 -5.81 -13.32 14.81
CA GLY A 356 -4.39 -13.31 14.47
C GLY A 356 -4.12 -12.81 13.06
N ASN A 357 -3.04 -12.06 12.92
CA ASN A 357 -2.41 -11.73 11.64
C ASN A 357 -0.89 -11.72 11.87
N GLU A 358 -0.21 -12.83 11.53
CA GLU A 358 1.21 -12.99 11.89
C GLU A 358 2.10 -12.00 11.16
N THR A 359 1.70 -11.55 9.96
CA THR A 359 2.46 -10.57 9.19
C THR A 359 2.23 -9.13 9.65
N ARG A 360 1.21 -8.89 10.48
CA ARG A 360 0.70 -7.55 10.83
C ARG A 360 0.45 -6.70 9.57
N SER A 361 -0.07 -7.35 8.52
CA SER A 361 -0.28 -6.78 7.19
C SER A 361 -1.28 -7.67 6.44
N GLY A 362 -1.81 -7.17 5.34
CA GLY A 362 -2.73 -7.86 4.46
C GLY A 362 -4.14 -7.96 5.04
N ILE A 363 -5.05 -8.39 4.17
CA ILE A 363 -6.47 -8.52 4.49
C ILE A 363 -6.86 -9.85 5.16
N ASN A 364 -5.89 -10.76 5.36
CA ASN A 364 -6.16 -12.10 5.87
C ASN A 364 -5.87 -12.20 7.36
N TRP A 365 -6.75 -12.91 8.04
CA TRP A 365 -6.73 -13.16 9.47
C TRP A 365 -6.92 -14.65 9.72
N PHE A 366 -6.59 -15.11 10.92
CA PHE A 366 -6.79 -16.48 11.36
C PHE A 366 -7.25 -16.51 12.81
N TRP A 367 -7.83 -17.63 13.23
CA TRP A 367 -8.33 -17.79 14.59
C TRP A 367 -7.24 -18.11 15.60
N LEU A 368 -6.50 -19.20 15.41
CA LEU A 368 -5.47 -19.63 16.38
C LEU A 368 -4.24 -20.23 15.69
N GLY A 369 -3.05 -19.89 16.19
CA GLY A 369 -1.81 -20.54 15.77
C GLY A 369 -1.68 -21.91 16.45
N VAL A 370 -1.39 -22.95 15.68
CA VAL A 370 -1.22 -24.33 16.18
C VAL A 370 0.09 -24.88 15.65
N SER A 371 1.09 -24.98 16.52
CA SER A 371 2.40 -25.52 16.15
C SER A 371 2.96 -26.42 17.26
N PRO A 372 3.38 -27.66 16.95
CA PRO A 372 4.06 -28.52 17.91
C PRO A 372 5.44 -27.99 18.34
N GLY A 373 6.05 -27.02 17.65
CA GLY A 373 7.34 -26.45 18.04
C GLY A 373 8.48 -27.49 18.10
N SER A 374 9.00 -27.79 19.29
CA SER A 374 9.93 -28.93 19.50
C SER A 374 9.25 -30.16 20.13
N SER A 375 7.98 -30.02 20.51
CA SER A 375 7.18 -31.08 21.13
C SER A 375 6.66 -32.08 20.10
N PRO A 376 6.30 -33.30 20.51
CA PRO A 376 5.69 -34.30 19.62
C PRO A 376 4.34 -33.87 19.04
N SER A 377 3.57 -33.05 19.78
CA SER A 377 2.25 -32.59 19.36
C SER A 377 1.91 -31.20 19.90
N ALA A 378 0.89 -30.58 19.30
CA ALA A 378 0.19 -29.40 19.81
C ALA A 378 -1.33 -29.62 19.65
N ASN A 379 -2.10 -29.04 20.56
CA ASN A 379 -3.55 -29.09 20.56
C ASN A 379 -4.11 -27.69 20.85
N ILE A 380 -5.21 -27.36 20.18
CA ILE A 380 -6.13 -26.32 20.62
C ILE A 380 -7.46 -26.97 20.97
N THR A 381 -8.13 -26.40 21.98
CA THR A 381 -9.50 -26.75 22.35
C THR A 381 -10.30 -25.45 22.42
N ILE A 382 -11.41 -25.39 21.69
CA ILE A 382 -12.29 -24.22 21.65
C ILE A 382 -13.75 -24.64 21.85
N PRO A 383 -14.54 -23.92 22.66
CA PRO A 383 -15.97 -24.15 22.75
C PRO A 383 -16.63 -23.67 21.47
N ILE A 384 -17.50 -24.49 20.90
CA ILE A 384 -18.29 -24.15 19.72
C ILE A 384 -19.77 -24.34 20.00
N GLU A 385 -20.57 -23.37 19.58
CA GLU A 385 -22.02 -23.43 19.67
C GLU A 385 -22.59 -24.16 18.45
N HIS A 386 -23.48 -25.11 18.68
CA HIS A 386 -24.28 -25.81 17.67
C HIS A 386 -25.70 -26.01 18.21
N PRO A 387 -26.49 -24.92 18.28
CA PRO A 387 -27.78 -24.93 18.96
C PRO A 387 -28.67 -26.08 18.51
N ARG A 388 -29.25 -26.79 19.47
CA ARG A 388 -30.24 -27.86 19.26
C ARG A 388 -29.75 -29.03 18.39
N ALA A 389 -28.46 -29.31 18.34
CA ALA A 389 -27.93 -30.47 17.65
C ALA A 389 -28.53 -31.79 18.17
N ARG A 390 -28.93 -32.65 17.24
CA ARG A 390 -29.62 -33.94 17.47
C ARG A 390 -29.33 -34.92 16.34
N GLY A 391 -28.08 -35.12 15.96
CA GLY A 391 -27.80 -36.03 14.85
C GLY A 391 -26.42 -35.92 14.23
N LEU A 392 -26.35 -36.41 12.99
CA LEU A 392 -25.16 -36.33 12.16
C LEU A 392 -24.79 -34.86 11.89
N ALA A 393 -23.49 -34.60 11.96
CA ALA A 393 -22.84 -33.36 11.60
C ALA A 393 -21.68 -33.63 10.64
N ASP A 394 -21.64 -32.92 9.53
CA ASP A 394 -20.49 -32.81 8.66
C ASP A 394 -19.69 -31.58 9.09
N VAL A 395 -18.40 -31.78 9.35
CA VAL A 395 -17.50 -30.77 9.91
C VAL A 395 -16.36 -30.55 8.93
N VAL A 396 -16.12 -29.30 8.54
CA VAL A 396 -14.99 -28.90 7.71
C VAL A 396 -14.15 -27.88 8.48
N VAL A 397 -12.86 -28.16 8.60
CA VAL A 397 -11.88 -27.33 9.30
C VAL A 397 -10.95 -26.68 8.28
N GLY A 398 -10.83 -25.35 8.33
CA GLY A 398 -9.90 -24.58 7.50
C GLY A 398 -8.57 -24.36 8.21
N VAL A 399 -7.46 -24.63 7.53
CA VAL A 399 -6.10 -24.39 8.04
C VAL A 399 -5.13 -23.86 6.99
N PHE A 400 -4.30 -22.90 7.35
CA PHE A 400 -3.14 -22.48 6.57
C PHE A 400 -1.89 -23.24 7.03
N THR A 401 -0.98 -23.57 6.12
CA THR A 401 0.21 -24.39 6.43
C THR A 401 1.45 -23.91 5.67
N GLU A 402 2.60 -23.84 6.35
CA GLU A 402 3.91 -23.54 5.71
C GLU A 402 4.73 -24.79 5.34
N SER A 403 4.47 -25.95 5.97
CA SER A 403 5.31 -27.15 5.83
C SER A 403 4.90 -28.05 4.65
N LEU A 404 5.86 -28.84 4.15
CA LEU A 404 5.69 -29.86 3.10
C LEU A 404 5.96 -31.28 3.61
N GLY A 405 5.74 -31.54 4.90
CA GLY A 405 5.89 -32.84 5.54
C GLY A 405 4.56 -33.48 5.93
N SER A 406 4.58 -34.78 6.21
CA SER A 406 3.40 -35.48 6.73
C SER A 406 3.25 -35.29 8.23
N PHE A 407 2.04 -34.93 8.67
CA PHE A 407 1.67 -34.83 10.08
C PHE A 407 0.36 -35.57 10.34
N ILE A 408 0.18 -36.05 11.56
CA ILE A 408 -1.09 -36.64 12.00
C ILE A 408 -1.99 -35.49 12.43
N TYR A 409 -3.13 -35.35 11.77
CA TYR A 409 -4.19 -34.42 12.14
C TYR A 409 -5.31 -35.22 12.81
N ASP A 410 -5.68 -34.83 14.02
CA ASP A 410 -6.71 -35.47 14.84
C ASP A 410 -7.71 -34.38 15.27
N CYS A 411 -8.94 -34.51 14.77
CA CYS A 411 -10.03 -33.56 15.03
C CYS A 411 -11.15 -34.27 15.78
N GLU A 412 -11.50 -33.72 16.94
CA GLU A 412 -12.54 -34.25 17.81
C GLU A 412 -13.56 -33.15 18.14
N ILE A 413 -14.82 -33.52 18.30
CA ILE A 413 -15.91 -32.62 18.67
C ILE A 413 -16.78 -33.32 19.71
N GLY A 414 -16.98 -32.70 20.87
CA GLY A 414 -17.70 -33.32 21.98
C GLY A 414 -17.06 -34.62 22.51
N GLY A 415 -15.75 -34.77 22.32
CA GLY A 415 -14.99 -35.99 22.66
C GLY A 415 -15.12 -37.13 21.64
N GLU A 416 -15.87 -36.95 20.54
CA GLU A 416 -15.93 -37.90 19.44
C GLU A 416 -14.98 -37.49 18.31
N ARG A 417 -14.18 -38.43 17.84
CA ARG A 417 -13.25 -38.22 16.73
C ARG A 417 -13.95 -38.38 15.39
N PHE A 418 -13.95 -37.31 14.59
CA PHE A 418 -14.52 -37.33 13.23
C PHE A 418 -13.45 -37.36 12.14
N PHE A 419 -12.19 -37.04 12.47
CA PHE A 419 -11.07 -37.08 11.55
C PHE A 419 -9.79 -37.56 12.23
N TYR A 420 -9.09 -38.52 11.60
CA TYR A 420 -7.77 -38.99 12.00
C TYR A 420 -7.01 -39.48 10.78
N ASP A 421 -5.99 -38.74 10.34
CA ASP A 421 -5.13 -39.22 9.27
C ASP A 421 -3.73 -38.60 9.30
N THR A 422 -2.79 -39.28 8.66
CA THR A 422 -1.45 -38.76 8.38
C THR A 422 -1.47 -38.09 7.02
N LEU A 423 -1.53 -36.76 7.01
CA LEU A 423 -1.61 -35.97 5.78
C LEU A 423 -0.33 -35.17 5.53
N SER A 424 0.06 -35.06 4.26
CA SER A 424 0.96 -34.02 3.77
C SER A 424 0.11 -32.95 3.09
N LEU A 425 -0.28 -31.92 3.84
CA LEU A 425 -1.06 -30.82 3.29
C LEU A 425 -0.18 -29.93 2.40
N PRO A 426 -0.66 -29.46 1.23
CA PRO A 426 0.11 -28.55 0.40
C PRO A 426 0.32 -27.22 1.14
N ARG A 427 1.45 -26.56 0.89
CA ARG A 427 1.73 -25.22 1.44
C ARG A 427 0.62 -24.24 1.01
N LYS A 428 -0.12 -23.70 1.96
CA LYS A 428 -1.16 -22.68 1.77
C LYS A 428 -0.90 -21.53 2.73
N VAL A 429 -0.36 -20.44 2.19
CA VAL A 429 0.03 -19.24 2.94
C VAL A 429 -0.84 -18.02 2.64
N SER A 430 -1.91 -18.22 1.89
CA SER A 430 -2.93 -17.23 1.54
C SER A 430 -4.25 -17.95 1.26
N LEU A 431 -5.35 -17.20 1.18
CA LEU A 431 -6.67 -17.74 0.85
C LEU A 431 -6.70 -18.38 -0.56
N PRO A 432 -7.48 -19.46 -0.75
CA PRO A 432 -8.21 -20.21 0.27
C PRO A 432 -7.30 -21.17 1.09
N PRO A 433 -7.65 -21.49 2.35
CA PRO A 433 -6.89 -22.42 3.19
C PRO A 433 -7.00 -23.87 2.70
N ASN A 434 -6.26 -24.78 3.34
CA ASN A 434 -6.52 -26.21 3.24
C ASN A 434 -7.78 -26.58 4.03
N TYR A 435 -8.48 -27.62 3.58
CA TYR A 435 -9.68 -28.11 4.23
C TYR A 435 -9.50 -29.56 4.70
N ILE A 436 -9.87 -29.83 5.95
CA ILE A 436 -9.94 -31.16 6.54
C ILE A 436 -11.40 -31.41 6.90
N GLY A 437 -12.00 -32.46 6.34
CA GLY A 437 -13.42 -32.75 6.52
C GLY A 437 -13.68 -34.14 7.06
N GLY A 438 -14.75 -34.30 7.84
CA GLY A 438 -15.28 -35.58 8.26
C GLY A 438 -16.69 -35.46 8.82
N SER A 439 -17.23 -36.57 9.32
CA SER A 439 -18.60 -36.64 9.85
C SER A 439 -18.59 -37.21 11.27
N GLY A 440 -19.39 -36.63 12.16
CA GLY A 440 -19.56 -37.06 13.54
C GLY A 440 -21.00 -36.91 14.02
N PHE A 441 -21.27 -37.24 15.28
CA PHE A 441 -22.58 -37.02 15.90
C PHE A 441 -22.53 -35.85 16.88
N LEU A 442 -23.49 -34.93 16.79
CA LEU A 442 -23.64 -33.82 17.72
C LEU A 442 -24.95 -33.90 18.48
N SER A 443 -24.87 -33.58 19.77
CA SER A 443 -26.02 -33.47 20.65
C SER A 443 -25.85 -32.31 21.62
N GLY A 444 -26.93 -31.58 21.89
CA GLY A 444 -26.90 -30.45 22.83
C GLY A 444 -26.94 -29.11 22.09
N ASP A 445 -26.41 -28.08 22.75
CA ASP A 445 -26.35 -26.72 22.19
C ASP A 445 -24.89 -26.24 21.98
N SER A 446 -23.91 -26.94 22.54
CA SER A 446 -22.47 -26.65 22.40
C SER A 446 -21.61 -27.87 22.70
N SER A 447 -20.38 -27.87 22.19
CA SER A 447 -19.35 -28.88 22.45
C SER A 447 -17.97 -28.24 22.42
N ASP A 448 -17.00 -28.88 23.06
CA ASP A 448 -15.59 -28.55 22.83
C ASP A 448 -15.13 -29.19 21.51
N PHE A 449 -14.56 -28.37 20.63
CA PHE A 449 -13.82 -28.81 19.46
C PHE A 449 -12.33 -28.85 19.79
N SER A 450 -11.69 -29.98 19.50
CA SER A 450 -10.25 -30.19 19.65
C SER A 450 -9.59 -30.39 18.30
N PHE A 451 -8.52 -29.65 18.04
CA PHE A 451 -7.67 -29.82 16.86
C PHE A 451 -6.24 -30.10 17.31
N THR A 452 -5.79 -31.33 17.09
CA THR A 452 -4.46 -31.80 17.48
C THR A 452 -3.62 -32.09 16.25
N ILE A 453 -2.39 -31.60 16.26
CA ILE A 453 -1.37 -31.94 15.26
C ILE A 453 -0.24 -32.68 15.94
N THR A 454 0.08 -33.87 15.43
CA THR A 454 1.15 -34.74 15.96
C THR A 454 2.19 -35.05 14.90
N ARG A 455 3.47 -34.97 15.29
CA ARG A 455 4.61 -35.37 14.47
C ARG A 455 4.68 -36.89 14.36
N PRO A 456 4.86 -37.45 13.16
CA PRO A 456 5.20 -38.86 13.04
C PRO A 456 6.52 -39.15 13.76
N ALA A 457 6.57 -40.30 14.43
CA ALA A 457 7.76 -40.71 15.18
C ALA A 457 9.01 -40.72 14.27
N GLY A 458 10.12 -40.16 14.77
CA GLY A 458 11.39 -40.09 14.03
C GLY A 458 11.51 -38.93 13.04
N THR A 459 10.51 -38.04 12.96
CA THR A 459 10.59 -36.81 12.13
C THR A 459 11.01 -35.60 12.96
N THR A 460 11.74 -34.67 12.33
CA THR A 460 12.20 -33.41 12.95
C THR A 460 11.63 -32.17 12.27
N VAL A 461 10.80 -32.34 11.23
CA VAL A 461 10.22 -31.25 10.46
C VAL A 461 9.37 -30.35 11.36
N ASN A 462 9.61 -29.04 11.30
CA ASN A 462 8.81 -28.06 12.01
C ASN A 462 7.56 -27.71 11.18
N LEU A 463 6.41 -27.64 11.84
CA LEU A 463 5.15 -27.25 11.21
C LEU A 463 4.60 -26.02 11.89
N ARG A 464 4.26 -25.02 11.07
CA ARG A 464 3.45 -23.87 11.46
C ARG A 464 2.12 -24.01 10.74
N THR A 465 1.05 -24.15 11.52
CA THR A 465 -0.31 -24.24 11.05
C THR A 465 -1.12 -23.14 11.71
N LEU A 466 -1.93 -22.43 10.94
CA LEU A 466 -2.87 -21.44 11.46
C LEU A 466 -4.27 -22.00 11.24
N PHE A 467 -4.97 -22.25 12.34
CA PHE A 467 -6.36 -22.65 12.34
C PHE A 467 -7.22 -21.42 12.05
N ASP A 468 -8.04 -21.53 11.01
CA ASP A 468 -8.79 -20.43 10.43
C ASP A 468 -10.26 -20.46 10.86
N ARG A 469 -10.93 -21.61 10.64
CA ARG A 469 -12.39 -21.69 10.75
C ARG A 469 -12.92 -23.11 10.90
N ILE A 470 -14.19 -23.21 11.28
CA ILE A 470 -15.02 -24.41 11.23
C ILE A 470 -16.31 -24.10 10.47
N ASP A 471 -16.57 -24.85 9.41
CA ASP A 471 -17.86 -24.89 8.74
C ASP A 471 -18.60 -26.17 9.19
N LEU A 472 -19.79 -26.01 9.78
CA LEU A 472 -20.62 -27.12 10.27
C LEU A 472 -21.89 -27.25 9.43
N GLN A 473 -22.23 -28.46 9.02
CA GLN A 473 -23.58 -28.79 8.54
C GLN A 473 -24.15 -29.91 9.38
N TYR A 474 -25.17 -29.63 10.20
CA TYR A 474 -25.61 -30.58 11.22
C TYR A 474 -27.12 -30.71 11.31
N THR A 475 -27.54 -31.84 11.86
CA THR A 475 -28.95 -32.12 12.12
C THR A 475 -29.35 -31.52 13.46
N ARG A 476 -30.38 -30.68 13.47
CA ARG A 476 -30.90 -30.04 14.68
C ARG A 476 -32.40 -30.20 14.84
N ALA A 477 -32.90 -29.99 16.06
CA ALA A 477 -34.34 -29.87 16.29
C ALA A 477 -34.89 -28.59 15.64
N ALA A 478 -36.03 -28.71 14.97
CA ALA A 478 -36.76 -27.58 14.39
C ALA A 478 -37.52 -26.84 15.51
N GLU A 479 -36.87 -25.86 16.13
CA GLU A 479 -37.38 -25.09 17.28
C GLU A 479 -37.00 -23.62 17.13
N ILE A 480 -37.98 -22.71 17.07
CA ILE A 480 -37.79 -21.26 16.85
C ILE A 480 -37.63 -20.52 18.20
N SER A 481 -36.74 -21.01 19.06
CA SER A 481 -36.35 -20.30 20.30
C SER A 481 -35.31 -19.20 20.05
N ALA A 482 -34.52 -19.38 18.99
CA ALA A 482 -33.64 -18.38 18.37
C ALA A 482 -33.74 -18.55 16.84
N PRO A 483 -33.31 -17.56 16.04
CA PRO A 483 -33.32 -17.72 14.60
C PRO A 483 -32.34 -18.81 14.15
N PHE A 484 -32.64 -19.48 13.04
CA PHE A 484 -31.80 -20.55 12.52
C PHE A 484 -31.97 -20.75 11.01
N HIS A 485 -30.97 -21.38 10.39
CA HIS A 485 -31.01 -21.74 8.97
C HIS A 485 -31.43 -23.18 8.76
N ALA A 486 -32.12 -23.45 7.66
CA ALA A 486 -32.34 -24.81 7.18
C ALA A 486 -32.11 -24.85 5.67
N TRP A 487 -31.32 -25.79 5.18
CA TRP A 487 -31.12 -25.95 3.74
C TRP A 487 -31.73 -27.25 3.22
N PHE A 488 -32.24 -27.19 1.99
CA PHE A 488 -32.83 -28.32 1.28
C PHE A 488 -32.14 -28.48 -0.07
N ALA A 489 -31.66 -29.69 -0.35
CA ALA A 489 -31.04 -30.02 -1.63
C ALA A 489 -32.03 -29.86 -2.79
N GLN A 490 -31.48 -29.77 -4.00
CA GLN A 490 -32.28 -29.77 -5.22
C GLN A 490 -33.17 -31.01 -5.32
N GLU A 491 -34.35 -30.85 -5.91
CA GLU A 491 -35.37 -31.88 -6.16
C GLU A 491 -35.92 -32.52 -4.87
N THR A 492 -35.91 -31.78 -3.76
CA THR A 492 -36.38 -32.27 -2.45
C THR A 492 -37.76 -31.71 -2.08
N THR A 493 -38.73 -32.58 -1.84
CA THR A 493 -39.96 -32.23 -1.12
C THR A 493 -39.73 -32.38 0.38
N TYR A 494 -40.12 -31.38 1.17
CA TYR A 494 -39.95 -31.40 2.63
C TYR A 494 -41.26 -31.05 3.33
N THR A 495 -41.42 -31.55 4.55
CA THR A 495 -42.53 -31.19 5.44
C THR A 495 -41.98 -31.14 6.85
N ILE A 496 -42.05 -29.98 7.50
CA ILE A 496 -41.34 -29.70 8.76
C ILE A 496 -42.35 -29.22 9.79
N ARG A 497 -42.17 -29.67 11.04
CA ARG A 497 -42.87 -29.13 12.20
C ARG A 497 -41.88 -28.43 13.11
N CYS A 498 -42.05 -27.13 13.25
CA CYS A 498 -41.27 -26.27 14.14
C CYS A 498 -42.03 -26.03 15.45
N THR A 499 -41.33 -26.13 16.59
CA THR A 499 -41.87 -25.77 17.92
C THR A 499 -41.41 -24.37 18.35
N ASN A 500 -41.94 -23.87 19.48
CA ASN A 500 -41.64 -22.55 20.06
C ASN A 500 -41.99 -21.35 19.16
N ALA A 501 -43.00 -21.51 18.30
CA ALA A 501 -43.57 -20.49 17.43
C ALA A 501 -44.73 -19.72 18.12
N SER A 502 -44.53 -19.30 19.38
CA SER A 502 -45.56 -18.67 20.21
C SER A 502 -45.86 -17.20 19.88
N SER A 503 -45.04 -16.57 19.06
CA SER A 503 -45.29 -15.26 18.43
C SER A 503 -45.37 -15.48 16.91
N GLU A 504 -45.80 -14.45 16.18
CA GLU A 504 -45.96 -14.53 14.71
C GLU A 504 -44.67 -15.01 14.04
N PRO A 505 -44.67 -16.17 13.36
CA PRO A 505 -43.49 -16.76 12.78
C PRO A 505 -43.21 -16.17 11.39
N PHE A 506 -41.93 -15.94 11.12
CA PHE A 506 -41.43 -15.45 9.84
C PHE A 506 -40.42 -16.45 9.30
N ILE A 507 -40.82 -17.17 8.26
CA ILE A 507 -40.01 -18.20 7.61
C ILE A 507 -39.73 -17.69 6.21
N LEU A 508 -38.46 -17.44 5.92
CA LEU A 508 -38.02 -16.82 4.67
C LEU A 508 -37.22 -17.79 3.82
N ASP A 509 -37.40 -17.75 2.51
CA ASP A 509 -36.40 -18.25 1.55
C ASP A 509 -35.36 -17.14 1.34
N ILE A 510 -34.12 -17.39 1.74
CA ILE A 510 -32.99 -16.46 1.61
C ILE A 510 -31.91 -17.02 0.68
N THR A 511 -32.29 -17.91 -0.25
CA THR A 511 -31.38 -18.42 -1.28
C THR A 511 -30.71 -17.28 -2.04
N ASP A 512 -31.47 -16.21 -2.32
CA ASP A 512 -30.93 -14.88 -2.57
C ASP A 512 -31.22 -13.98 -1.35
N PRO A 513 -30.21 -13.65 -0.53
CA PRO A 513 -30.43 -12.86 0.69
C PRO A 513 -30.82 -11.40 0.40
N ARG A 514 -30.69 -10.91 -0.83
CA ARG A 514 -31.14 -9.56 -1.24
C ARG A 514 -32.59 -9.53 -1.73
N SER A 515 -33.15 -10.69 -2.06
CA SER A 515 -34.52 -10.85 -2.55
C SER A 515 -35.26 -11.96 -1.79
N PRO A 516 -35.42 -11.83 -0.46
CA PRO A 516 -36.09 -12.86 0.34
C PRO A 516 -37.55 -13.05 -0.04
N LEU A 517 -38.00 -14.31 -0.01
CA LEU A 517 -39.41 -14.70 -0.19
C LEU A 517 -39.99 -15.15 1.15
N MET A 518 -41.28 -14.93 1.39
CA MET A 518 -41.92 -15.25 2.68
C MET A 518 -42.84 -16.47 2.55
N PHE A 519 -42.75 -17.44 3.46
CA PHE A 519 -43.68 -18.56 3.48
C PHE A 519 -45.00 -18.15 4.15
N ASP A 520 -46.12 -18.55 3.55
CA ASP A 520 -47.49 -18.27 4.03
C ASP A 520 -48.38 -19.52 3.94
N ASN A 521 -49.60 -19.49 4.49
CA ASN A 521 -50.55 -20.62 4.55
C ASN A 521 -50.03 -21.88 5.30
N TYR A 522 -48.98 -21.75 6.09
CA TYR A 522 -48.56 -22.82 7.01
C TYR A 522 -49.64 -23.07 8.08
N THR A 523 -49.68 -24.29 8.61
CA THR A 523 -50.61 -24.65 9.71
C THR A 523 -50.00 -24.29 11.05
N SER A 524 -50.68 -23.47 11.86
CA SER A 524 -50.24 -23.13 13.22
C SER A 524 -51.30 -23.48 14.27
N ASP A 525 -50.86 -23.97 15.43
CA ASP A 525 -51.69 -24.18 16.62
C ASP A 525 -51.44 -23.13 17.74
N GLY A 526 -50.69 -22.08 17.43
CA GLY A 526 -50.27 -21.04 18.38
C GLY A 526 -49.00 -21.35 19.17
N SER A 527 -48.42 -22.55 19.03
CA SER A 527 -47.15 -22.93 19.65
C SER A 527 -46.21 -23.69 18.71
N THR A 528 -46.79 -24.33 17.70
CA THR A 528 -46.09 -25.03 16.62
C THR A 528 -46.53 -24.50 15.26
N VAL A 529 -45.65 -24.65 14.28
CA VAL A 529 -45.90 -24.37 12.86
C VAL A 529 -45.55 -25.62 12.07
N THR A 530 -46.44 -26.04 11.18
CA THR A 530 -46.19 -27.12 10.23
C THR A 530 -46.31 -26.56 8.81
N LEU A 531 -45.27 -26.76 8.01
CA LEU A 531 -45.24 -26.35 6.60
C LEU A 531 -44.79 -27.49 5.69
N SER A 532 -45.22 -27.44 4.43
CA SER A 532 -44.70 -28.27 3.34
C SER A 532 -44.16 -27.40 2.22
N GLY A 533 -43.12 -27.86 1.53
CA GLY A 533 -42.54 -27.14 0.39
C GLY A 533 -41.75 -28.06 -0.54
N ASN A 534 -41.32 -27.51 -1.67
CA ASN A 534 -40.47 -28.18 -2.67
C ASN A 534 -39.25 -27.31 -2.97
N ALA A 535 -38.09 -27.91 -3.11
CA ALA A 535 -36.84 -27.26 -3.48
C ALA A 535 -36.43 -27.65 -4.92
N ASP A 536 -36.91 -26.91 -5.92
CA ASP A 536 -36.56 -27.16 -7.35
C ASP A 536 -35.07 -26.86 -7.66
N SER A 537 -34.49 -25.94 -6.89
CA SER A 537 -33.07 -25.66 -6.70
C SER A 537 -32.72 -25.83 -5.23
N LEU A 538 -31.43 -25.83 -4.85
CA LEU A 538 -31.08 -25.71 -3.43
C LEU A 538 -31.80 -24.50 -2.83
N ARG A 539 -32.43 -24.70 -1.68
CA ARG A 539 -33.04 -23.61 -0.90
C ARG A 539 -32.32 -23.43 0.42
N LEU A 540 -31.99 -22.19 0.77
CA LEU A 540 -31.55 -21.81 2.11
C LEU A 540 -32.68 -21.02 2.77
N LEU A 541 -33.27 -21.59 3.82
CA LEU A 541 -34.38 -20.99 4.55
C LEU A 541 -33.88 -20.38 5.87
N TYR A 542 -34.50 -19.28 6.28
CA TYR A 542 -34.27 -18.62 7.56
C TYR A 542 -35.55 -18.64 8.39
N PHE A 543 -35.48 -19.24 9.59
CA PHE A 543 -36.61 -19.36 10.51
C PHE A 543 -36.44 -18.36 11.65
N SER A 544 -37.45 -17.51 11.86
CA SER A 544 -37.50 -16.57 12.98
C SER A 544 -38.95 -16.26 13.36
N LYS A 545 -39.16 -15.28 14.23
CA LYS A 545 -40.47 -14.83 14.71
C LYS A 545 -40.40 -13.39 15.21
N TYR A 546 -41.57 -12.75 15.33
CA TYR A 546 -41.70 -11.30 15.59
C TYR A 546 -40.88 -10.79 16.80
N ASP A 547 -40.94 -11.49 17.93
CA ASP A 547 -40.25 -11.10 19.17
C ASP A 547 -38.73 -11.27 19.13
N LEU A 548 -38.19 -11.89 18.07
CA LEU A 548 -36.76 -12.00 17.79
C LEU A 548 -36.26 -10.95 16.79
N ALA A 549 -37.15 -10.10 16.23
CA ALA A 549 -36.76 -9.03 15.32
C ALA A 549 -36.00 -7.91 16.06
N ARG A 550 -34.96 -7.38 15.41
CA ARG A 550 -34.08 -6.34 15.96
C ARG A 550 -34.55 -4.95 15.55
N PRO A 551 -34.62 -3.96 16.46
CA PRO A 551 -34.95 -2.60 16.06
C PRO A 551 -33.83 -2.02 15.17
N ALA A 552 -34.18 -1.57 13.96
CA ALA A 552 -33.27 -0.79 13.12
C ALA A 552 -33.09 0.65 13.64
N GLU A 553 -31.86 1.16 13.57
CA GLU A 553 -31.55 2.57 13.77
C GLU A 553 -31.59 3.30 12.43
N LEU A 554 -32.34 4.41 12.36
CA LEU A 554 -32.49 5.23 11.15
C LEU A 554 -31.58 6.46 11.24
N ILE A 555 -30.47 6.44 10.52
CA ILE A 555 -29.49 7.52 10.50
C ILE A 555 -29.78 8.42 9.29
N ALA A 556 -30.25 9.65 9.52
CA ALA A 556 -30.52 10.58 8.42
C ALA A 556 -29.24 10.86 7.60
N ALA A 557 -29.35 10.79 6.27
CA ALA A 557 -28.21 11.00 5.39
C ALA A 557 -28.62 11.68 4.07
N ASN A 558 -27.64 12.24 3.37
CA ASN A 558 -27.81 12.89 2.08
C ASN A 558 -26.84 12.29 1.05
N PRO A 559 -27.02 11.03 0.65
CA PRO A 559 -26.16 10.37 -0.34
C PRO A 559 -26.42 10.89 -1.77
N GLY A 560 -25.53 10.56 -2.69
CA GLY A 560 -25.58 10.91 -4.12
C GLY A 560 -25.03 12.29 -4.47
N ARG A 561 -24.47 13.05 -3.52
CA ARG A 561 -23.99 14.42 -3.76
C ARG A 561 -22.71 14.49 -4.62
N LEU A 562 -21.92 13.43 -4.64
CA LEU A 562 -20.69 13.30 -5.42
C LEU A 562 -20.95 12.62 -6.79
N ARG A 563 -22.09 11.94 -6.96
CA ARG A 563 -22.54 11.33 -8.23
C ARG A 563 -23.24 12.32 -9.16
N GLN A 564 -22.64 13.49 -9.38
CA GLN A 564 -23.11 14.48 -10.34
C GLN A 564 -21.92 15.12 -11.10
N PRO A 565 -22.08 15.49 -12.38
CA PRO A 565 -21.04 16.25 -13.09
C PRO A 565 -20.73 17.56 -12.37
N ALA A 566 -19.47 17.98 -12.39
CA ALA A 566 -19.03 19.21 -11.73
C ALA A 566 -17.93 19.90 -12.55
N ALA A 567 -17.68 21.18 -12.24
CA ALA A 567 -16.54 21.90 -12.80
C ALA A 567 -15.21 21.21 -12.45
N GLY A 568 -15.12 20.62 -11.26
CA GLY A 568 -13.92 19.97 -10.75
C GLY A 568 -12.93 20.93 -10.13
N CYS A 569 -11.70 20.47 -9.92
CA CYS A 569 -10.64 21.22 -9.27
C CYS A 569 -9.26 20.68 -9.64
N GLU A 570 -8.22 21.49 -9.54
CA GLU A 570 -6.82 21.09 -9.73
C GLU A 570 -6.25 20.40 -8.47
N TYR A 571 -6.71 20.78 -7.28
CA TYR A 571 -6.28 20.20 -6.02
C TYR A 571 -7.46 19.73 -5.16
N LEU A 572 -7.62 18.41 -5.08
CA LEU A 572 -8.63 17.74 -4.28
C LEU A 572 -8.08 17.29 -2.91
N PHE A 573 -8.79 17.65 -1.84
CA PHE A 573 -8.54 17.16 -0.49
C PHE A 573 -9.56 16.07 -0.15
N ILE A 574 -9.11 14.90 0.28
CA ILE A 574 -9.95 13.84 0.83
C ILE A 574 -9.61 13.71 2.32
N THR A 575 -10.57 13.97 3.19
CA THR A 575 -10.33 14.06 4.63
C THR A 575 -11.39 13.34 5.44
N HIS A 576 -11.00 12.77 6.58
CA HIS A 576 -11.97 12.28 7.54
C HIS A 576 -12.72 13.46 8.19
N GLU A 577 -13.98 13.23 8.59
CA GLU A 577 -14.91 14.24 9.10
C GLU A 577 -14.33 14.97 10.32
N ASN A 578 -13.60 14.23 11.17
CA ASN A 578 -12.90 14.74 12.34
C ASN A 578 -11.83 15.81 12.02
N PHE A 579 -11.31 15.82 10.79
CA PHE A 579 -10.23 16.72 10.37
C PHE A 579 -10.70 17.81 9.40
N TYR A 580 -11.94 17.73 8.91
CA TYR A 580 -12.50 18.66 7.92
C TYR A 580 -12.29 20.13 8.30
N ASN A 581 -12.66 20.53 9.52
CA ASN A 581 -12.49 21.93 9.95
C ASN A 581 -11.01 22.31 10.16
N ALA A 582 -10.16 21.34 10.54
CA ALA A 582 -8.76 21.60 10.87
C ALA A 582 -7.88 21.78 9.61
N ILE A 583 -8.26 21.19 8.48
CA ILE A 583 -7.52 21.28 7.21
C ILE A 583 -7.85 22.55 6.41
N MET A 584 -8.99 23.21 6.68
CA MET A 584 -9.43 24.39 5.93
C MET A 584 -8.37 25.49 5.74
N PRO A 585 -7.50 25.82 6.71
CA PRO A 585 -6.45 26.82 6.49
C PRO A 585 -5.46 26.45 5.37
N LEU A 586 -5.14 25.16 5.19
CA LEU A 586 -4.30 24.71 4.06
C LEU A 586 -5.07 24.82 2.74
N VAL A 587 -6.36 24.49 2.75
CA VAL A 587 -7.26 24.60 1.58
C VAL A 587 -7.36 26.05 1.12
N GLU A 588 -7.55 26.99 2.04
CA GLU A 588 -7.59 28.43 1.77
C GLU A 588 -6.26 28.93 1.21
N TYR A 589 -5.14 28.48 1.77
CA TYR A 589 -3.82 28.83 1.25
C TYR A 589 -3.61 28.30 -0.18
N ARG A 590 -3.92 27.02 -0.45
CA ARG A 590 -3.79 26.41 -1.78
C ARG A 590 -4.77 26.99 -2.80
N SER A 591 -5.91 27.53 -2.35
CA SER A 591 -6.89 28.19 -3.24
C SER A 591 -6.38 29.47 -3.91
N GLN A 592 -5.24 30.00 -3.46
CA GLN A 592 -4.59 31.16 -4.07
C GLN A 592 -3.86 30.80 -5.38
N GLU A 593 -3.55 29.52 -5.58
CA GLU A 593 -2.79 29.02 -6.72
C GLU A 593 -3.57 27.99 -7.56
N TYR A 594 -4.45 27.24 -6.91
CA TYR A 594 -5.22 26.15 -7.53
C TYR A 594 -6.70 26.32 -7.28
N THR A 595 -7.54 25.84 -8.20
CA THR A 595 -8.93 25.51 -7.87
C THR A 595 -8.94 24.34 -6.87
N THR A 596 -9.61 24.50 -5.73
CA THR A 596 -9.61 23.51 -4.64
C THR A 596 -11.01 22.97 -4.33
N GLN A 597 -11.07 21.71 -3.89
CA GLN A 597 -12.28 21.12 -3.34
C GLN A 597 -11.94 20.19 -2.16
N VAL A 598 -12.81 20.13 -1.16
CA VAL A 598 -12.68 19.24 0.00
C VAL A 598 -13.83 18.26 0.01
N VAL A 599 -13.52 16.97 0.09
CA VAL A 599 -14.48 15.87 0.14
C VAL A 599 -14.24 15.06 1.41
N ARG A 600 -15.32 14.72 2.12
CA ARG A 600 -15.24 13.88 3.33
C ARG A 600 -15.29 12.41 2.94
N ALA A 601 -14.53 11.58 3.65
CA ALA A 601 -14.43 10.15 3.34
C ALA A 601 -15.78 9.42 3.42
N HIS A 602 -16.65 9.73 4.40
CA HIS A 602 -17.97 9.11 4.49
C HIS A 602 -18.90 9.52 3.35
N ASP A 603 -18.78 10.75 2.83
CA ASP A 603 -19.55 11.15 1.63
C ASP A 603 -19.13 10.28 0.42
N ILE A 604 -17.85 9.87 0.34
CA ILE A 604 -17.37 8.93 -0.70
C ILE A 604 -17.95 7.53 -0.47
N TYR A 605 -17.97 7.03 0.77
CA TYR A 605 -18.51 5.70 1.06
C TYR A 605 -20.01 5.63 0.75
N ASP A 606 -20.79 6.60 1.25
CA ASP A 606 -22.23 6.67 1.01
C ASP A 606 -22.56 6.69 -0.49
N ASP A 607 -21.77 7.41 -1.28
CA ASP A 607 -21.99 7.50 -2.72
C ASP A 607 -21.47 6.29 -3.48
N PHE A 608 -20.21 5.87 -3.30
CA PHE A 608 -19.52 4.94 -4.21
C PHE A 608 -19.48 3.49 -3.73
N SER A 609 -19.66 3.21 -2.43
CA SER A 609 -19.80 1.86 -1.89
C SER A 609 -21.18 1.62 -1.25
N PHE A 610 -22.12 2.55 -1.48
CA PHE A 610 -23.46 2.57 -0.90
C PHE A 610 -23.43 2.50 0.64
N GLY A 611 -22.51 3.26 1.22
CA GLY A 611 -22.34 3.46 2.66
C GLY A 611 -21.41 2.47 3.34
N ARG A 612 -20.96 1.42 2.64
CA ARG A 612 -20.04 0.43 3.21
C ARG A 612 -18.62 0.97 3.28
N TYR A 613 -17.96 0.69 4.39
CA TYR A 613 -16.58 1.05 4.58
C TYR A 613 -15.65 0.16 3.74
N GLU A 614 -15.10 0.70 2.64
CA GLU A 614 -14.21 -0.02 1.71
C GLU A 614 -13.16 0.91 1.08
N PRO A 615 -11.86 0.53 1.01
CA PRO A 615 -10.82 1.37 0.40
C PRO A 615 -11.10 1.69 -1.07
N LEU A 616 -11.69 0.75 -1.81
CA LEU A 616 -11.93 0.92 -3.25
C LEU A 616 -13.00 1.97 -3.55
N ALA A 617 -13.80 2.42 -2.58
CA ALA A 617 -14.73 3.53 -2.78
C ALA A 617 -14.00 4.81 -3.21
N ILE A 618 -12.80 5.06 -2.65
CA ILE A 618 -11.93 6.19 -3.03
C ILE A 618 -11.50 6.06 -4.49
N LYS A 619 -11.12 4.85 -4.93
CA LYS A 619 -10.75 4.59 -6.33
C LYS A 619 -11.92 4.83 -7.28
N HIS A 620 -13.10 4.31 -6.95
CA HIS A 620 -14.32 4.48 -7.75
C HIS A 620 -14.74 5.95 -7.83
N PHE A 621 -14.63 6.71 -6.73
CA PHE A 621 -14.84 8.15 -6.73
C PHE A 621 -13.85 8.89 -7.63
N LEU A 622 -12.55 8.62 -7.52
CA LEU A 622 -11.54 9.30 -8.34
C LEU A 622 -11.66 8.92 -9.82
N TYR A 623 -12.10 7.69 -10.13
CA TYR A 623 -12.44 7.28 -11.49
C TYR A 623 -13.67 8.02 -12.03
N TYR A 624 -14.68 8.23 -11.19
CA TYR A 624 -15.84 9.05 -11.54
C TYR A 624 -15.44 10.50 -11.81
N VAL A 625 -14.62 11.10 -10.93
CA VAL A 625 -14.04 12.45 -11.10
C VAL A 625 -13.32 12.54 -12.44
N TYR A 626 -12.43 11.60 -12.73
CA TYR A 626 -11.64 11.58 -13.97
C TYR A 626 -12.50 11.56 -15.25
N ASN A 627 -13.71 10.99 -15.21
CA ASN A 627 -14.58 10.90 -16.38
C ASN A 627 -15.70 11.95 -16.43
N ASN A 628 -16.05 12.60 -15.30
CA ASN A 628 -17.26 13.43 -15.20
C ASN A 628 -17.01 14.87 -14.73
N TRP A 629 -15.79 15.18 -14.29
CA TRP A 629 -15.40 16.56 -13.98
C TRP A 629 -14.73 17.22 -15.18
N THR A 630 -14.95 18.53 -15.33
CA THR A 630 -14.31 19.29 -16.42
C THR A 630 -12.81 19.45 -16.16
N THR A 631 -12.44 19.78 -14.92
CA THR A 631 -11.06 19.83 -14.44
C THR A 631 -10.77 18.59 -13.60
N VAL A 632 -9.85 17.76 -14.08
CA VAL A 632 -9.38 16.57 -13.37
C VAL A 632 -8.26 16.97 -12.41
N PRO A 633 -8.30 16.58 -11.12
CA PRO A 633 -7.26 16.93 -10.18
C PRO A 633 -5.86 16.55 -10.65
N THR A 634 -4.93 17.49 -10.52
CA THR A 634 -3.49 17.27 -10.63
C THR A 634 -2.98 16.70 -9.31
N PHE A 635 -3.43 17.28 -8.20
CA PHE A 635 -3.04 16.91 -6.84
C PHE A 635 -4.20 16.31 -6.06
N VAL A 636 -3.91 15.26 -5.30
CA VAL A 636 -4.83 14.69 -4.30
C VAL A 636 -4.07 14.56 -2.97
N LEU A 637 -4.60 15.17 -1.91
CA LEU A 637 -4.09 15.00 -0.54
C LEU A 637 -5.07 14.19 0.30
N LEU A 638 -4.59 13.05 0.79
CA LEU A 638 -5.28 12.22 1.77
C LEU A 638 -4.95 12.72 3.19
N VAL A 639 -5.96 13.08 3.96
CA VAL A 639 -5.80 13.69 5.29
C VAL A 639 -6.41 12.77 6.34
N GLY A 640 -5.56 11.92 6.91
CA GLY A 640 -5.90 10.95 7.93
C GLY A 640 -4.98 9.72 7.89
N ASP A 641 -4.77 9.13 9.06
CA ASP A 641 -3.98 7.91 9.20
C ASP A 641 -4.76 6.62 8.83
N GLY A 642 -4.08 5.48 8.74
CA GLY A 642 -4.64 4.16 8.38
C GLY A 642 -3.98 2.99 9.11
N THR A 643 -4.56 1.79 9.04
CA THR A 643 -4.03 0.55 9.63
C THR A 643 -4.52 -0.70 8.91
N TYR A 644 -3.70 -1.76 8.84
CA TYR A 644 -4.07 -3.08 8.27
C TYR A 644 -5.26 -3.72 9.00
N ASP A 645 -5.57 -3.26 10.22
CA ASP A 645 -6.72 -3.72 11.00
C ASP A 645 -8.02 -2.97 10.64
N TYR A 646 -8.52 -3.20 9.42
CA TYR A 646 -9.74 -2.56 8.90
C TYR A 646 -10.96 -2.71 9.82
N LYS A 647 -11.11 -3.87 10.47
CA LYS A 647 -12.27 -4.22 11.31
C LYS A 647 -12.02 -4.00 12.82
N ASN A 648 -10.89 -3.41 13.18
CA ASN A 648 -10.42 -3.24 14.56
C ASN A 648 -10.50 -4.55 15.36
N ASN A 649 -10.07 -5.66 14.75
CA ASN A 649 -9.98 -6.99 15.33
C ASN A 649 -9.11 -7.03 16.59
N LEU A 650 -8.04 -6.23 16.64
CA LEU A 650 -7.10 -6.20 17.76
C LEU A 650 -7.56 -5.30 18.92
N GLY A 651 -8.57 -4.45 18.71
CA GLY A 651 -9.09 -3.53 19.73
C GLY A 651 -8.05 -2.51 20.21
N LYS A 652 -7.04 -2.19 19.37
CA LYS A 652 -5.94 -1.30 19.75
C LYS A 652 -6.37 0.17 19.65
N PRO A 653 -5.83 1.05 20.53
CA PRO A 653 -6.21 2.46 20.55
C PRO A 653 -5.65 3.29 19.37
N ASN A 654 -4.70 2.78 18.58
CA ASN A 654 -3.94 3.56 17.59
C ASN A 654 -3.72 2.82 16.24
N PRO A 655 -3.74 3.56 15.13
CA PRO A 655 -4.81 4.51 14.76
C PRO A 655 -6.04 3.76 14.25
N PRO A 656 -7.26 4.29 14.44
CA PRO A 656 -8.39 3.83 13.64
C PRO A 656 -8.12 4.19 12.17
N ASN A 657 -8.69 3.43 11.25
CA ASN A 657 -8.62 3.80 9.85
C ASN A 657 -9.46 5.05 9.54
N PHE A 658 -8.85 6.23 9.63
CA PHE A 658 -9.50 7.48 9.25
C PHE A 658 -9.66 7.59 7.74
N ILE A 659 -8.57 7.35 7.01
CA ILE A 659 -8.58 7.14 5.57
C ILE A 659 -7.95 5.77 5.32
N PRO A 660 -8.71 4.75 4.87
CA PRO A 660 -8.14 3.46 4.57
C PRO A 660 -7.00 3.61 3.57
N MET A 661 -6.03 2.73 3.69
CA MET A 661 -5.02 2.51 2.66
C MET A 661 -5.46 1.33 1.79
N TYR A 662 -4.87 1.22 0.60
CA TYR A 662 -5.04 0.05 -0.25
C TYR A 662 -3.84 -0.85 -0.09
N GLU A 663 -4.09 -2.12 0.23
CA GLU A 663 -3.05 -3.10 0.46
C GLU A 663 -3.08 -4.21 -0.58
N GLU A 664 -1.90 -4.53 -1.10
CA GLU A 664 -1.69 -5.63 -2.04
C GLU A 664 -1.31 -6.93 -1.32
N ASN A 665 -1.73 -8.05 -1.91
CA ASN A 665 -1.54 -9.41 -1.42
C ASN A 665 -2.35 -9.79 -0.15
N SER A 666 -2.33 -11.08 0.16
CA SER A 666 -3.08 -11.68 1.26
C SER A 666 -2.27 -12.79 1.96
N ILE A 667 -0.94 -12.63 1.99
CA ILE A 667 -0.03 -13.59 2.59
C ILE A 667 -0.15 -13.49 4.12
N ILE A 668 -0.40 -14.62 4.79
CA ILE A 668 -0.65 -14.67 6.23
C ILE A 668 0.55 -15.15 7.05
N PHE A 669 1.57 -15.72 6.40
CA PHE A 669 2.84 -16.08 7.04
C PHE A 669 3.97 -15.19 6.57
N GLY A 670 4.80 -14.72 7.50
CA GLY A 670 5.96 -13.91 7.16
C GLY A 670 6.55 -13.22 8.38
N ASN A 671 7.59 -12.43 8.15
CA ASN A 671 8.18 -11.60 9.19
C ASN A 671 7.36 -10.32 9.32
N ALA A 672 6.76 -10.10 10.48
CA ALA A 672 5.99 -8.90 10.73
C ALA A 672 6.81 -7.61 10.74
N GLY A 673 8.15 -7.65 10.79
CA GLY A 673 9.02 -6.48 10.64
C GLY A 673 9.29 -6.08 9.19
N ILE A 674 9.16 -7.04 8.25
CA ILE A 674 9.28 -6.86 6.80
C ILE A 674 8.12 -7.60 6.15
N PRO A 675 6.91 -6.99 6.15
CA PRO A 675 5.71 -7.68 5.74
C PRO A 675 5.77 -8.08 4.26
N PRO A 676 5.23 -9.26 3.91
CA PRO A 676 5.12 -9.71 2.52
C PRO A 676 4.00 -9.00 1.75
N ASN A 677 3.02 -8.45 2.45
CA ASN A 677 1.99 -7.56 1.92
C ASN A 677 2.48 -6.10 1.99
N TYR A 678 2.00 -5.25 1.09
CA TYR A 678 2.47 -3.86 1.02
C TYR A 678 1.37 -2.88 0.64
N ILE A 679 1.49 -1.65 1.14
CA ILE A 679 0.60 -0.55 0.80
C ILE A 679 0.93 -0.04 -0.60
N TYR A 680 -0.09 0.15 -1.43
CA TYR A 680 0.04 0.85 -2.70
C TYR A 680 -1.05 1.91 -2.84
N GLU A 681 -0.81 3.10 -2.29
CA GLU A 681 -1.77 4.22 -2.39
C GLU A 681 -2.01 4.70 -3.83
N GLY A 682 -1.00 4.52 -4.70
CA GLY A 682 -1.13 4.82 -6.12
C GLY A 682 -2.23 4.03 -6.82
N GLU A 683 -2.71 2.92 -6.23
CA GLU A 683 -3.86 2.16 -6.72
C GLU A 683 -5.12 3.04 -6.87
N TYR A 684 -5.32 4.02 -5.97
CA TYR A 684 -6.49 4.91 -6.00
C TYR A 684 -6.57 5.77 -7.25
N VAL A 685 -5.44 5.98 -7.94
CA VAL A 685 -5.33 6.81 -9.14
C VAL A 685 -4.76 6.02 -10.32
N ASN A 686 -4.64 4.70 -10.21
CA ASN A 686 -4.21 3.81 -11.29
C ASN A 686 -5.42 3.07 -11.89
N PHE A 687 -6.08 3.71 -12.85
CA PHE A 687 -7.32 3.19 -13.44
C PHE A 687 -7.09 2.21 -14.60
N PHE A 688 -5.98 2.35 -15.32
CA PHE A 688 -5.72 1.62 -16.57
C PHE A 688 -4.47 0.74 -16.53
N GLY A 689 -3.80 0.62 -15.38
CA GLY A 689 -2.57 -0.17 -15.25
C GLY A 689 -1.33 0.49 -15.86
N THR A 690 -1.38 1.76 -16.23
CA THR A 690 -0.29 2.53 -16.88
C THR A 690 0.52 3.42 -15.93
N GLY A 691 0.20 3.35 -14.63
CA GLY A 691 0.76 4.17 -13.57
C GLY A 691 -0.29 5.08 -12.92
N GLU A 692 0.18 5.93 -12.00
CA GLU A 692 -0.64 6.92 -11.30
C GLU A 692 -1.08 8.04 -12.26
N LEU A 693 -2.34 8.47 -12.21
CA LEU A 693 -2.89 9.52 -13.11
C LEU A 693 -3.07 10.90 -12.44
N MET A 694 -2.82 10.95 -11.14
CA MET A 694 -2.85 12.15 -10.30
C MET A 694 -1.68 12.05 -9.31
N VAL A 695 -1.15 13.18 -8.86
CA VAL A 695 -0.05 13.24 -7.90
C VAL A 695 -0.62 13.15 -6.48
N LEU A 696 -0.43 11.99 -5.84
CA LEU A 696 -0.90 11.71 -4.49
C LEU A 696 0.12 12.08 -3.42
N GLY A 697 -0.37 12.62 -2.30
CA GLY A 697 0.33 12.62 -1.02
C GLY A 697 -0.63 12.29 0.13
N ARG A 698 -0.08 11.83 1.25
CA ARG A 698 -0.84 11.59 2.49
C ARG A 698 -0.23 12.37 3.66
N THR A 699 -1.07 12.88 4.55
CA THR A 699 -0.65 13.30 5.88
C THR A 699 -1.28 12.37 6.93
N THR A 700 -0.44 11.61 7.64
CA THR A 700 -0.80 10.58 8.63
C THR A 700 -1.07 11.23 9.99
N VAL A 701 -2.19 11.96 10.03
CA VAL A 701 -2.67 12.71 11.21
C VAL A 701 -3.77 11.94 11.93
N ARG A 702 -3.77 12.02 13.26
CA ARG A 702 -4.71 11.33 14.16
C ARG A 702 -5.55 12.30 14.98
N THR A 703 -5.12 13.56 15.07
CA THR A 703 -5.83 14.60 15.79
C THR A 703 -5.93 15.88 14.98
N ALA A 704 -6.95 16.68 15.27
CA ALA A 704 -7.08 18.01 14.69
C ALA A 704 -5.89 18.94 15.01
N GLN A 705 -5.14 18.67 16.08
CA GLN A 705 -3.94 19.44 16.42
C GLN A 705 -2.77 19.11 15.49
N GLU A 706 -2.57 17.83 15.17
CA GLU A 706 -1.54 17.40 14.21
C GLU A 706 -1.83 17.96 12.81
N VAL A 707 -3.10 18.02 12.39
CA VAL A 707 -3.50 18.68 11.13
C VAL A 707 -3.06 20.15 11.11
N ARG A 708 -3.27 20.87 12.21
CA ARG A 708 -2.88 22.28 12.33
C ARG A 708 -1.37 22.45 12.34
N ASP A 709 -0.64 21.57 13.02
CA ASP A 709 0.82 21.63 13.08
C ASP A 709 1.45 21.32 11.71
N PHE A 710 0.92 20.34 10.97
CA PHE A 710 1.28 20.07 9.58
C PHE A 710 0.98 21.27 8.66
N THR A 711 -0.20 21.88 8.81
CA THR A 711 -0.61 23.04 8.02
C THR A 711 0.29 24.26 8.26
N ASP A 712 0.59 24.59 9.53
CA ASP A 712 1.52 25.69 9.88
C ASP A 712 2.92 25.44 9.32
N LYS A 713 3.38 24.18 9.38
CA LYS A 713 4.64 23.72 8.80
C LYS A 713 4.70 24.03 7.30
N VAL A 714 3.70 23.57 6.52
CA VAL A 714 3.67 23.76 5.06
C VAL A 714 3.60 25.24 4.68
N ILE A 715 2.64 25.98 5.25
CA ILE A 715 2.46 27.40 4.92
C ILE A 715 3.72 28.20 5.27
N THR A 716 4.36 27.91 6.39
CA THR A 716 5.59 28.62 6.77
C THR A 716 6.77 28.26 5.88
N TYR A 717 6.90 26.99 5.52
CA TYR A 717 7.91 26.51 4.57
C TYR A 717 7.79 27.19 3.20
N GLU A 718 6.62 27.69 2.81
CA GLU A 718 6.49 28.37 1.51
C GLU A 718 6.49 29.90 1.59
N THR A 719 6.01 30.48 2.70
CA THR A 719 5.71 31.92 2.76
C THR A 719 6.67 32.76 3.58
N LYS A 720 7.50 32.17 4.44
CA LYS A 720 8.39 32.93 5.35
C LYS A 720 9.84 32.86 4.92
N ASP A 721 10.55 33.97 4.98
CA ASP A 721 12.00 33.93 4.90
C ASP A 721 12.54 33.17 6.13
N ILE A 722 13.28 32.09 5.89
CA ILE A 722 13.86 31.24 6.93
C ILE A 722 15.37 31.37 6.79
N ASP A 723 15.97 32.08 7.73
CA ASP A 723 17.39 32.45 7.69
C ASP A 723 18.34 31.25 7.61
N GLY A 724 19.45 31.46 6.90
CA GLY A 724 20.58 30.52 6.81
C GLY A 724 20.63 29.70 5.52
N MET A 725 21.77 29.04 5.28
CA MET A 725 22.05 28.30 4.03
C MET A 725 21.47 26.88 3.99
N TRP A 726 20.50 26.55 4.83
CA TRP A 726 20.04 25.17 5.00
C TRP A 726 19.51 24.57 3.68
N ASN A 727 18.90 25.37 2.82
CA ASN A 727 18.38 24.96 1.51
C ASN A 727 19.47 24.77 0.44
N ASN A 728 20.77 24.93 0.77
CA ASN A 728 21.88 24.50 -0.08
C ASN A 728 22.45 23.15 0.34
N ARG A 729 21.95 22.55 1.42
CA ARG A 729 22.54 21.36 2.04
C ARG A 729 21.79 20.12 1.62
N LEU A 730 22.53 19.08 1.25
CA LEU A 730 22.05 17.73 0.99
C LEU A 730 22.64 16.77 2.01
N ILE A 731 21.78 16.04 2.74
CA ILE A 731 22.24 15.01 3.68
C ILE A 731 22.38 13.69 2.91
N LEU A 732 23.55 13.09 2.94
CA LEU A 732 23.81 11.78 2.35
C LEU A 732 24.20 10.81 3.46
N ALA A 733 23.31 9.89 3.82
CA ALA A 733 23.56 8.90 4.86
C ALA A 733 23.61 7.49 4.27
N GLY A 734 24.60 6.71 4.69
CA GLY A 734 24.86 5.37 4.18
C GLY A 734 25.22 4.41 5.30
N ASP A 735 24.54 3.27 5.31
CA ASP A 735 24.86 2.11 6.15
C ASP A 735 26.26 1.54 5.80
N ASP A 736 26.86 0.81 6.73
CA ASP A 736 28.19 0.23 6.61
C ASP A 736 28.21 -1.29 6.38
N GLU A 737 27.06 -1.95 6.50
CA GLU A 737 26.88 -3.38 6.22
C GLU A 737 27.70 -4.31 7.13
N TYR A 738 27.98 -3.88 8.37
CA TYR A 738 28.80 -4.66 9.28
C TYR A 738 28.02 -5.84 9.93
N SER A 739 27.93 -6.97 9.22
CA SER A 739 27.44 -8.23 9.81
C SER A 739 28.54 -9.30 9.91
N ASN A 740 28.55 -10.06 11.01
CA ASN A 740 29.39 -11.27 11.15
C ASN A 740 28.85 -12.47 10.34
N SER A 741 27.73 -12.31 9.62
CA SER A 741 26.94 -13.45 9.10
C SER A 741 26.73 -13.46 7.59
N TYR A 742 26.91 -12.35 6.87
CA TYR A 742 26.60 -12.27 5.45
C TYR A 742 27.79 -11.74 4.64
N GLY A 743 28.54 -12.65 4.01
CA GLY A 743 29.67 -12.31 3.14
C GLY A 743 29.27 -11.81 1.73
N TRP A 744 28.01 -11.39 1.55
CA TRP A 744 27.43 -11.07 0.24
C TRP A 744 27.34 -9.55 -0.03
N GLU A 745 27.23 -8.72 1.02
CA GLU A 745 27.09 -7.26 0.90
C GLU A 745 28.40 -6.52 1.21
N SER A 746 28.66 -5.42 0.50
CA SER A 746 29.89 -4.62 0.61
C SER A 746 29.52 -3.22 1.08
N PRO A 747 30.41 -2.50 1.82
CA PRO A 747 30.17 -1.10 2.17
C PRO A 747 29.88 -0.18 0.96
N TYR A 748 30.28 -0.59 -0.24
CA TYR A 748 29.95 0.11 -1.48
C TYR A 748 28.44 0.10 -1.80
N THR A 749 27.67 -0.88 -1.33
CA THR A 749 26.24 -1.05 -1.65
C THR A 749 25.40 0.16 -1.26
N HIS A 750 25.69 0.81 -0.13
CA HIS A 750 24.91 1.94 0.40
C HIS A 750 25.63 3.28 0.31
N CYS A 751 26.96 3.29 0.52
CA CYS A 751 27.77 4.50 0.34
C CYS A 751 27.99 4.85 -1.14
N GLY A 752 28.06 3.87 -2.04
CA GLY A 752 28.25 4.08 -3.48
C GLY A 752 27.11 4.88 -4.15
N PRO A 753 25.83 4.56 -3.88
CA PRO A 753 24.71 5.39 -4.30
C PRO A 753 24.76 6.83 -3.79
N CYS A 754 25.22 7.05 -2.55
CA CYS A 754 25.42 8.40 -2.02
C CYS A 754 26.47 9.17 -2.83
N GLU A 755 27.62 8.57 -3.11
CA GLU A 755 28.67 9.21 -3.93
C GLU A 755 28.18 9.45 -5.37
N THR A 756 27.37 8.56 -5.92
CA THR A 756 26.77 8.75 -7.26
C THR A 756 25.88 9.99 -7.31
N ILE A 757 25.13 10.28 -6.23
CA ILE A 757 24.35 11.50 -6.09
C ILE A 757 25.28 12.72 -6.00
N ALA A 758 26.31 12.65 -5.17
CA ALA A 758 27.30 13.73 -5.02
C ALA A 758 28.01 14.07 -6.34
N ASP A 759 28.28 13.07 -7.18
CA ASP A 759 28.90 13.24 -8.50
C ASP A 759 27.94 13.83 -9.55
N THR A 760 26.63 13.60 -9.39
CA THR A 760 25.63 14.04 -10.38
C THR A 760 25.07 15.43 -10.08
N VAL A 761 24.95 15.79 -8.80
CA VAL A 761 24.43 17.10 -8.37
C VAL A 761 25.53 18.16 -8.45
N SER A 762 25.17 19.37 -8.88
CA SER A 762 26.15 20.45 -9.04
C SER A 762 26.76 20.91 -7.71
N ASN A 763 28.05 20.62 -7.52
CA ASN A 763 28.86 21.09 -6.38
C ASN A 763 29.00 22.62 -6.29
N SER A 764 28.59 23.37 -7.32
CA SER A 764 28.57 24.84 -7.30
C SER A 764 27.32 25.42 -6.62
N LEU A 765 26.27 24.62 -6.45
CA LEU A 765 24.99 25.03 -5.86
C LEU A 765 24.72 24.35 -4.53
N TYR A 766 25.15 23.09 -4.37
CA TYR A 766 24.84 22.30 -3.20
C TYR A 766 26.08 21.87 -2.42
N SER A 767 25.94 21.82 -1.09
CA SER A 767 26.89 21.26 -0.16
C SER A 767 26.37 19.92 0.39
N PHE A 768 27.27 18.98 0.66
CA PHE A 768 26.90 17.65 1.13
C PHE A 768 27.30 17.45 2.60
N ALA A 769 26.36 17.02 3.42
CA ALA A 769 26.59 16.50 4.75
C ALA A 769 26.60 14.97 4.68
N LYS A 770 27.78 14.37 4.58
CA LYS A 770 27.97 12.92 4.45
C LYS A 770 28.02 12.27 5.85
N VAL A 771 27.11 11.35 6.12
CA VAL A 771 27.04 10.54 7.34
C VAL A 771 27.12 9.07 6.95
N TYR A 772 28.33 8.60 6.66
CA TYR A 772 28.56 7.21 6.28
C TYR A 772 28.99 6.41 7.49
N MET A 773 28.22 5.42 7.91
CA MET A 773 28.45 4.71 9.17
C MET A 773 29.83 4.04 9.24
N ILE A 774 30.41 3.67 8.10
CA ILE A 774 31.76 3.08 7.98
C ILE A 774 32.85 4.01 8.54
N SER A 775 32.54 5.30 8.61
CA SER A 775 33.40 6.36 9.11
C SER A 775 33.50 6.44 10.63
N TYR A 776 32.60 5.77 11.35
CA TYR A 776 32.44 5.90 12.79
C TYR A 776 32.84 4.59 13.48
N ALA A 777 33.57 4.72 14.59
CA ALA A 777 33.93 3.57 15.40
C ALA A 777 32.72 3.06 16.20
N GLY A 778 32.65 1.74 16.39
CA GLY A 778 31.72 1.14 17.33
C GLY A 778 32.13 1.43 18.78
N ASN A 779 31.15 1.30 19.69
CA ASN A 779 31.32 1.46 21.15
C ASN A 779 32.38 0.57 21.83
N ASN A 780 32.94 -0.42 21.13
CA ASN A 780 33.90 -1.41 21.66
C ASN A 780 35.39 -1.06 21.41
N GLN A 781 35.74 0.23 21.30
CA GLN A 781 37.14 0.71 21.19
C GLN A 781 37.98 0.01 20.10
N GLY A 782 37.41 -0.18 18.91
CA GLY A 782 38.10 -0.82 17.77
C GLY A 782 38.09 -2.36 17.80
N ILE A 783 37.55 -3.00 18.85
CA ILE A 783 37.24 -4.43 18.86
C ILE A 783 35.79 -4.60 18.38
N PHE A 784 35.61 -4.67 17.07
CA PHE A 784 34.30 -4.82 16.44
C PHE A 784 33.70 -6.20 16.78
N THR A 785 32.88 -6.24 17.83
CA THR A 785 32.17 -7.43 18.31
C THR A 785 30.69 -7.15 18.21
N TYR A 786 29.96 -7.99 17.47
CA TYR A 786 28.52 -7.88 17.30
C TYR A 786 27.76 -8.31 18.57
N PRO A 787 26.66 -7.65 18.97
CA PRO A 787 26.11 -6.41 18.40
C PRO A 787 26.94 -5.19 18.85
N THR A 788 27.14 -4.23 17.94
CA THR A 788 27.82 -2.95 18.23
C THR A 788 26.87 -1.79 17.99
N LYS A 789 27.06 -0.67 18.68
CA LYS A 789 26.37 0.60 18.40
C LYS A 789 27.36 1.64 17.94
N LYS A 790 26.91 2.58 17.10
CA LYS A 790 27.72 3.72 16.62
C LYS A 790 27.15 5.06 17.09
N PRO A 791 27.26 5.38 18.40
CA PRO A 791 26.63 6.59 18.98
C PRO A 791 27.16 7.90 18.37
N ASP A 792 28.41 7.93 17.89
CA ASP A 792 28.94 9.12 17.21
C ASP A 792 28.33 9.32 15.80
N ALA A 793 27.93 8.22 15.12
CA ALA A 793 27.20 8.28 13.86
C ALA A 793 25.76 8.74 14.08
N GLU A 794 25.09 8.18 15.08
CA GLU A 794 23.75 8.58 15.54
C GLU A 794 23.72 10.07 15.90
N ALA A 795 24.64 10.53 16.77
CA ALA A 795 24.75 11.93 17.14
C ALA A 795 25.07 12.84 15.95
N ALA A 796 25.89 12.38 14.99
CA ALA A 796 26.16 13.12 13.77
C ALA A 796 24.90 13.25 12.90
N PHE A 797 24.17 12.15 12.69
CA PHE A 797 22.95 12.15 11.90
C PHE A 797 21.89 13.07 12.49
N ILE A 798 21.59 12.95 13.79
CA ILE A 798 20.63 13.81 14.51
C ILE A 798 21.04 15.29 14.41
N ARG A 799 22.34 15.58 14.55
CA ARG A 799 22.86 16.94 14.41
C ARG A 799 22.64 17.49 13.00
N GLU A 800 22.89 16.70 11.96
CA GLU A 800 22.71 17.15 10.58
C GLU A 800 21.23 17.37 10.23
N LEU A 801 20.32 16.51 10.73
CA LEU A 801 18.86 16.73 10.65
C LEU A 801 18.44 18.02 11.39
N THR A 802 18.98 18.25 12.59
CA THR A 802 18.68 19.43 13.42
C THR A 802 19.22 20.74 12.83
N LYS A 803 20.30 20.71 12.04
CA LYS A 803 20.76 21.90 11.30
C LYS A 803 19.80 22.28 10.16
N GLY A 804 19.00 21.33 9.66
CA GLY A 804 18.12 21.50 8.51
C GLY A 804 18.85 21.38 7.17
N ALA A 805 18.13 20.98 6.13
CA ALA A 805 18.66 20.71 4.80
C ALA A 805 17.60 21.00 3.72
N TYR A 806 18.02 21.04 2.45
CA TYR A 806 17.08 21.07 1.33
C TYR A 806 16.40 19.73 1.15
N ALA A 807 17.22 18.68 1.07
CA ALA A 807 16.80 17.30 0.96
C ALA A 807 17.83 16.37 1.61
N GLY A 808 17.41 15.15 1.91
CA GLY A 808 18.28 14.10 2.43
C GLY A 808 17.97 12.73 1.87
N VAL A 809 18.96 11.85 1.87
CA VAL A 809 18.80 10.43 1.54
C VAL A 809 19.44 9.58 2.62
N PHE A 810 18.81 8.44 2.91
CA PHE A 810 19.44 7.32 3.61
C PHE A 810 19.37 6.08 2.72
N PHE A 811 20.50 5.41 2.53
CA PHE A 811 20.56 4.05 1.97
C PHE A 811 21.06 3.10 3.04
N GLY A 812 20.33 2.03 3.31
CA GLY A 812 20.71 1.09 4.36
C GLY A 812 19.60 0.17 4.79
N HIS A 813 19.92 -0.73 5.72
CA HIS A 813 18.93 -1.52 6.42
C HIS A 813 18.09 -0.66 7.34
N GLY A 814 16.89 -1.13 7.61
CA GLY A 814 15.96 -0.42 8.45
C GLY A 814 14.67 -1.21 8.62
N ASN A 815 13.93 -0.80 9.63
CA ASN A 815 12.57 -1.24 9.85
C ASN A 815 11.70 -0.02 10.18
N THR A 816 10.46 -0.27 10.59
CA THR A 816 9.48 0.77 10.95
C THR A 816 10.07 1.84 11.88
N HIS A 817 10.87 1.47 12.90
CA HIS A 817 11.31 2.39 13.96
C HIS A 817 12.84 2.55 14.09
N GLN A 818 13.65 1.87 13.28
CA GLN A 818 15.11 1.88 13.36
C GLN A 818 15.77 1.96 11.96
N LEU A 819 16.88 2.69 11.86
CA LEU A 819 17.81 2.65 10.73
C LEU A 819 19.14 2.01 11.14
N ALA A 820 19.64 1.09 10.32
CA ALA A 820 20.86 0.29 10.46
C ALA A 820 20.94 -0.56 11.74
N ASP A 821 21.62 -1.70 11.68
CA ASP A 821 21.75 -2.63 12.81
C ASP A 821 22.52 -2.01 13.99
N GLU A 822 23.48 -1.13 13.72
CA GLU A 822 24.27 -0.40 14.71
C GLU A 822 23.54 0.80 15.32
N GLN A 823 22.24 0.94 15.03
CA GLN A 823 21.35 1.99 15.51
C GLN A 823 21.85 3.38 15.09
N LEU A 824 21.76 3.70 13.79
CA LEU A 824 21.99 5.07 13.31
C LEU A 824 20.89 6.03 13.77
N PHE A 825 19.67 5.50 13.86
CA PHE A 825 18.49 6.27 14.25
C PHE A 825 17.46 5.35 14.88
N TRP A 826 16.88 5.77 16.00
CA TRP A 826 15.80 5.08 16.69
C TRP A 826 14.65 6.06 16.97
N ALA A 827 13.49 5.83 16.32
CA ALA A 827 12.41 6.82 16.21
C ALA A 827 11.99 7.42 17.56
N SER A 828 11.70 6.56 18.54
CA SER A 828 11.15 6.97 19.84
C SER A 828 12.10 7.83 20.68
N THR A 829 13.40 7.76 20.44
CA THR A 829 14.41 8.57 21.16
C THR A 829 14.87 9.75 20.35
N ASP A 830 14.94 9.65 19.04
CA ASP A 830 15.70 10.58 18.20
C ASP A 830 14.80 11.59 17.49
N VAL A 831 13.58 11.22 17.08
CA VAL A 831 12.61 12.18 16.51
C VAL A 831 12.37 13.36 17.45
N PRO A 832 12.14 13.17 18.78
CA PRO A 832 11.93 14.28 19.69
C PRO A 832 13.13 15.25 19.79
N GLN A 833 14.35 14.78 19.48
CA GLN A 833 15.57 15.58 19.54
C GLN A 833 15.74 16.50 18.32
N ILE A 834 15.01 16.26 17.23
CA ILE A 834 15.10 17.09 16.03
C ILE A 834 14.44 18.44 16.30
N LYS A 835 15.24 19.51 16.20
CA LYS A 835 14.85 20.89 16.44
C LYS A 835 15.40 21.80 15.34
N ASN A 836 14.96 21.56 14.10
CA ASN A 836 15.47 22.26 12.93
C ASN A 836 14.90 23.66 12.72
N GLY A 837 13.99 24.14 13.58
CA GLY A 837 13.61 25.55 13.61
C GLY A 837 12.96 25.98 12.29
N ARG A 838 12.06 25.14 11.77
CA ARG A 838 11.39 25.28 10.46
C ARG A 838 12.28 25.08 9.22
N ARG A 839 13.56 24.75 9.36
CA ARG A 839 14.47 24.38 8.26
C ARG A 839 14.24 22.93 7.79
N GLN A 840 13.02 22.69 7.31
CA GLN A 840 12.51 21.38 6.98
C GLN A 840 13.04 20.89 5.63
N TYR A 841 13.12 19.58 5.47
CA TYR A 841 13.71 18.91 4.31
C TYR A 841 12.75 17.87 3.74
N LEU A 842 12.86 17.59 2.44
CA LEU A 842 12.35 16.34 1.88
C LEU A 842 13.34 15.22 2.22
N PHE A 843 12.91 14.15 2.87
CA PHE A 843 13.78 13.01 3.16
C PHE A 843 13.37 11.76 2.40
N TYR A 844 14.32 11.15 1.67
CA TYR A 844 14.13 9.86 1.02
C TYR A 844 14.79 8.74 1.82
N PHE A 845 14.02 7.71 2.12
CA PHE A 845 14.50 6.52 2.80
C PHE A 845 14.55 5.35 1.81
N GLY A 846 15.74 5.10 1.27
CA GLY A 846 16.07 3.90 0.52
C GLY A 846 16.28 2.71 1.45
N SER A 847 15.24 2.34 2.21
CA SER A 847 15.28 1.33 3.26
C SER A 847 13.90 0.66 3.45
N CYS A 848 13.88 -0.53 4.07
CA CYS A 848 12.68 -1.33 4.30
C CYS A 848 11.76 -0.69 5.36
N THR A 849 10.44 -0.72 5.12
CA THR A 849 9.36 -0.37 6.07
C THR A 849 9.40 0.98 6.80
N VAL A 850 10.32 1.87 6.46
CA VAL A 850 10.45 3.21 7.06
C VAL A 850 9.21 4.10 6.83
N GLY A 851 8.38 3.79 5.83
CA GLY A 851 7.12 4.45 5.51
C GLY A 851 5.87 3.61 5.85
N ARG A 852 6.01 2.56 6.66
CA ARG A 852 4.91 1.66 7.03
C ARG A 852 4.04 2.28 8.13
N PHE A 853 3.17 3.20 7.74
CA PHE A 853 2.28 3.92 8.66
C PHE A 853 1.09 3.08 9.17
N ASP A 854 0.85 1.88 8.62
CA ASP A 854 -0.29 1.03 8.96
C ASP A 854 -0.05 0.07 10.14
N ASP A 855 1.18 -0.01 10.65
CA ASP A 855 1.56 -0.92 11.73
C ASP A 855 0.86 -0.53 13.05
N THR A 856 0.26 -1.51 13.73
CA THR A 856 -0.52 -1.26 14.96
C THR A 856 0.32 -1.25 16.23
N ASP A 857 1.61 -1.59 16.18
CA ASP A 857 2.49 -1.59 17.34
C ASP A 857 3.51 -0.45 17.33
N HIS A 858 3.92 0.01 16.14
CA HIS A 858 4.99 0.99 16.00
C HIS A 858 4.61 2.09 15.01
N GLU A 859 4.93 3.32 15.37
CA GLU A 859 4.94 4.43 14.42
C GLU A 859 6.17 4.31 13.52
N CYS A 860 6.01 4.62 12.24
CA CYS A 860 7.12 4.65 11.30
C CYS A 860 7.94 5.95 11.40
N ILE A 861 9.24 5.89 11.12
CA ILE A 861 10.10 7.09 11.12
C ILE A 861 9.57 8.14 10.11
N GLY A 862 9.08 7.70 8.95
CA GLY A 862 8.56 8.59 7.91
C GLY A 862 7.39 9.44 8.39
N GLU A 863 6.40 8.82 9.04
CA GLU A 863 5.23 9.56 9.54
C GLU A 863 5.59 10.50 10.68
N GLU A 864 6.41 10.04 11.63
CA GLU A 864 6.77 10.83 12.80
C GLU A 864 7.49 12.11 12.39
N LEU A 865 8.44 12.03 11.45
CA LEU A 865 9.18 13.20 10.95
C LEU A 865 8.29 14.24 10.26
N VAL A 866 7.23 13.82 9.58
CA VAL A 866 6.27 14.72 8.92
C VAL A 866 5.28 15.29 9.94
N ARG A 867 4.88 14.51 10.95
CA ARG A 867 3.84 14.86 11.92
C ARG A 867 4.30 15.88 12.97
N ILE A 868 5.55 15.78 13.45
CA ILE A 868 6.07 16.76 14.43
C ILE A 868 6.22 18.16 13.81
N ARG A 869 6.27 19.25 14.59
CA ARG A 869 6.42 20.62 14.05
C ARG A 869 7.75 20.87 13.34
N ASP A 870 8.82 20.35 13.93
CA ASP A 870 10.16 20.27 13.34
C ASP A 870 10.23 19.06 12.38
N GLY A 871 11.42 18.64 11.95
CA GLY A 871 11.60 17.45 11.12
C GLY A 871 11.43 17.71 9.63
N ALA A 872 10.76 16.80 8.93
CA ALA A 872 10.64 16.80 7.48
C ALA A 872 9.42 17.61 7.01
N ILE A 873 9.52 18.22 5.81
CA ILE A 873 8.34 18.80 5.12
C ILE A 873 7.56 17.70 4.38
N GLY A 874 8.27 16.64 3.98
CA GLY A 874 7.71 15.41 3.46
C GLY A 874 8.75 14.30 3.46
N THR A 875 8.30 13.05 3.34
CA THR A 875 9.17 11.89 3.20
C THR A 875 8.72 11.00 2.06
N LEU A 876 9.68 10.43 1.33
CA LEU A 876 9.46 9.36 0.36
C LEU A 876 10.06 8.08 0.95
N ALA A 877 9.21 7.13 1.37
CA ALA A 877 9.65 5.95 2.12
C ALA A 877 8.85 4.70 1.70
N SER A 878 9.44 3.52 1.90
CA SER A 878 8.80 2.26 1.56
C SER A 878 7.92 1.73 2.70
N SER A 879 6.75 1.17 2.36
CA SER A 879 5.89 0.46 3.34
C SER A 879 6.30 -0.99 3.57
N CYS A 880 7.17 -1.56 2.74
CA CYS A 880 7.56 -2.98 2.80
C CYS A 880 9.06 -3.20 2.56
N GLY A 881 9.46 -4.46 2.45
CA GLY A 881 10.82 -4.85 2.06
C GLY A 881 11.23 -4.31 0.68
N THR A 882 12.45 -3.81 0.58
CA THR A 882 13.04 -3.25 -0.64
C THR A 882 14.47 -3.73 -0.83
N GLY A 883 14.98 -3.67 -2.06
CA GLY A 883 16.35 -4.05 -2.38
C GLY A 883 17.21 -2.84 -2.74
N PRO A 884 18.52 -2.84 -2.43
CA PRO A 884 19.41 -1.69 -2.59
C PRO A 884 19.48 -1.17 -4.04
N GLY A 885 19.36 -2.05 -5.04
CA GLY A 885 19.34 -1.69 -6.46
C GLY A 885 18.21 -0.71 -6.81
N THR A 886 16.96 -1.06 -6.49
CA THR A 886 15.79 -0.20 -6.67
C THR A 886 15.92 1.09 -5.86
N ASN A 887 16.38 0.98 -4.61
CA ASN A 887 16.50 2.12 -3.70
C ASN A 887 17.42 3.18 -4.32
N SER A 888 18.58 2.77 -4.82
CA SER A 888 19.57 3.67 -5.44
C SER A 888 19.00 4.43 -6.65
N ILE A 889 18.17 3.77 -7.47
CA ILE A 889 17.60 4.35 -8.68
C ILE A 889 16.60 5.45 -8.32
N ILE A 890 15.64 5.15 -7.43
CA ILE A 890 14.61 6.13 -7.01
C ILE A 890 15.28 7.33 -6.35
N GLY A 891 16.20 7.09 -5.42
CA GLY A 891 16.91 8.16 -4.71
C GLY A 891 17.73 9.04 -5.67
N ARG A 892 18.45 8.44 -6.61
CA ARG A 892 19.21 9.19 -7.62
C ARG A 892 18.28 10.03 -8.51
N GLN A 893 17.18 9.46 -9.00
CA GLN A 893 16.24 10.19 -9.86
C GLN A 893 15.57 11.34 -9.13
N LEU A 894 15.16 11.12 -7.88
CA LEU A 894 14.60 12.17 -7.03
C LEU A 894 15.59 13.34 -6.88
N LEU A 895 16.84 13.04 -6.51
CA LEU A 895 17.84 14.08 -6.22
C LEU A 895 18.27 14.84 -7.49
N ILE A 896 18.36 14.17 -8.64
CA ILE A 896 18.59 14.84 -9.94
C ILE A 896 17.43 15.77 -10.26
N SER A 897 16.19 15.29 -10.11
CA SER A 897 15.00 16.05 -10.48
C SER A 897 14.83 17.27 -9.57
N ILE A 898 14.90 17.10 -8.25
CA ILE A 898 14.63 18.16 -7.27
C ILE A 898 15.73 19.23 -7.19
N THR A 899 16.93 18.93 -7.70
CA THR A 899 18.04 19.90 -7.77
C THR A 899 18.17 20.55 -9.14
N ASP A 900 17.31 20.19 -10.11
CA ASP A 900 17.29 20.82 -11.42
C ASP A 900 16.78 22.26 -11.32
N THR A 901 17.69 23.22 -11.48
CA THR A 901 17.40 24.66 -11.41
C THR A 901 16.40 25.16 -12.46
N ALA A 902 16.20 24.39 -13.54
CA ALA A 902 15.21 24.69 -14.58
C ALA A 902 13.81 24.16 -14.24
N SER A 903 13.69 23.27 -13.25
CA SER A 903 12.43 22.68 -12.84
C SER A 903 11.56 23.68 -12.06
N ASN A 904 10.25 23.59 -12.28
CA ASN A 904 9.20 24.24 -11.47
C ASN A 904 8.29 23.22 -10.78
N LEU A 905 8.60 21.93 -10.87
CA LEU A 905 7.83 20.86 -10.26
C LEU A 905 7.70 21.05 -8.75
N THR A 906 6.56 20.62 -8.21
CA THR A 906 6.33 20.51 -6.78
C THR A 906 7.06 19.30 -6.19
N MET A 907 7.12 19.22 -4.86
CA MET A 907 7.63 18.07 -4.12
C MET A 907 6.96 16.77 -4.57
N GLY A 908 5.63 16.77 -4.71
CA GLY A 908 4.86 15.62 -5.13
C GLY A 908 5.19 15.18 -6.55
N GLU A 909 5.35 16.11 -7.48
CA GLU A 909 5.69 15.81 -8.86
C GLU A 909 7.12 15.26 -8.99
N HIS A 910 8.07 15.80 -8.23
CA HIS A 910 9.41 15.21 -8.13
C HIS A 910 9.36 13.76 -7.62
N CYS A 911 8.58 13.48 -6.57
CA CYS A 911 8.37 12.12 -6.06
C CYS A 911 7.65 11.22 -7.06
N PHE A 912 6.66 11.72 -7.78
CA PHE A 912 5.94 11.01 -8.83
C PHE A 912 6.89 10.61 -9.96
N VAL A 913 7.66 11.58 -10.48
CA VAL A 913 8.66 11.36 -11.52
C VAL A 913 9.73 10.40 -11.03
N ALA A 914 10.17 10.45 -9.78
CA ALA A 914 11.16 9.50 -9.26
C ALA A 914 10.63 8.06 -9.12
N ARG A 915 9.32 7.89 -8.86
CA ARG A 915 8.68 6.59 -8.63
C ARG A 915 8.13 5.92 -9.90
N ASP A 916 7.85 6.65 -10.99
CA ASP A 916 7.22 6.07 -12.19
C ASP A 916 8.01 4.86 -12.75
N GLY A 917 7.50 3.65 -12.50
CA GLY A 917 8.12 2.33 -12.73
C GLY A 917 7.58 1.24 -11.77
N SER A 918 7.73 -0.05 -12.09
CA SER A 918 7.02 -1.14 -11.38
C SER A 918 7.36 -1.31 -9.89
N TRP A 919 8.48 -0.78 -9.41
CA TRP A 919 8.85 -0.84 -7.99
C TRP A 919 8.53 0.44 -7.22
N GLY A 920 8.14 1.51 -7.90
CA GLY A 920 7.69 2.75 -7.24
C GLY A 920 6.42 2.55 -6.43
N ALA A 921 5.64 1.51 -6.71
CA ALA A 921 4.40 1.18 -5.99
C ALA A 921 4.61 0.91 -4.49
N ARG A 922 5.84 0.57 -4.06
CA ARG A 922 6.19 0.32 -2.66
C ARG A 922 6.50 1.60 -1.88
N TYR A 923 6.74 2.70 -2.59
CA TYR A 923 7.11 3.99 -2.03
C TYR A 923 5.94 4.94 -2.06
N LEU A 924 5.72 5.62 -0.95
CA LEU A 924 4.65 6.59 -0.78
C LEU A 924 5.20 7.93 -0.29
N LEU A 925 4.52 9.00 -0.71
CA LEU A 925 4.80 10.35 -0.25
C LEU A 925 3.95 10.65 0.97
N LEU A 926 4.61 10.80 2.11
CA LEU A 926 4.02 11.43 3.28
C LEU A 926 4.32 12.93 3.22
N GLY A 927 3.31 13.77 3.07
CA GLY A 927 3.44 15.22 2.92
C GLY A 927 2.43 15.82 1.93
N ASP A 928 2.47 17.15 1.79
CA ASP A 928 1.62 17.89 0.85
C ASP A 928 2.24 17.81 -0.57
N PRO A 929 1.58 17.15 -1.55
CA PRO A 929 2.14 16.96 -2.88
C PRO A 929 2.33 18.27 -3.65
N ALA A 930 1.60 19.34 -3.32
CA ALA A 930 1.73 20.63 -4.01
C ALA A 930 2.87 21.50 -3.43
N THR A 931 3.67 20.99 -2.49
CA THR A 931 4.70 21.79 -1.82
C THR A 931 5.74 22.29 -2.80
N LYS A 932 5.94 23.61 -2.89
CA LYS A 932 6.99 24.24 -3.71
C LYS A 932 8.33 24.16 -3.00
N MET A 933 9.27 23.44 -3.60
CA MET A 933 10.61 23.28 -3.04
C MET A 933 11.43 24.57 -3.16
N ARG A 934 12.20 24.90 -2.12
CA ARG A 934 13.07 26.10 -2.08
C ARG A 934 14.39 25.91 -2.86
N VAL A 935 14.29 25.58 -4.14
CA VAL A 935 15.44 25.33 -5.03
C VAL A 935 16.33 26.57 -5.18
N ILE A 936 17.65 26.35 -5.20
CA ILE A 936 18.63 27.40 -5.46
C ILE A 936 18.84 27.52 -6.97
N ARG A 937 18.45 28.67 -7.57
CA ARG A 937 18.49 28.88 -9.03
C ARG A 937 19.73 29.62 -9.54
N GLN A 938 20.46 30.30 -8.66
CA GLN A 938 21.67 31.05 -9.03
C GLN A 938 22.78 30.73 -8.04
N GLY A 939 23.99 30.53 -8.56
CA GLY A 939 25.23 30.43 -7.79
C GLY A 939 26.15 31.60 -8.16
N MET A 940 26.99 32.03 -7.22
CA MET A 940 27.95 33.11 -7.42
C MET A 940 29.31 32.58 -7.92
N GLN A 941 29.99 33.37 -8.76
CA GLN A 941 31.35 33.06 -9.23
C GLN A 941 32.38 33.71 -8.30
N LEU A 942 33.21 32.89 -7.65
CA LEU A 942 34.31 33.36 -6.81
C LEU A 942 35.64 33.07 -7.50
N THR A 943 36.50 34.09 -7.61
CA THR A 943 37.87 33.89 -8.05
C THR A 943 38.78 33.83 -6.83
N ALA A 944 39.39 32.67 -6.59
CA ALA A 944 40.39 32.46 -5.54
C ALA A 944 41.80 32.41 -6.15
N SER A 945 42.73 33.18 -5.60
CA SER A 945 44.14 33.18 -6.04
C SER A 945 45.07 33.12 -4.84
N PRO A 946 45.90 32.06 -4.71
CA PRO A 946 45.99 30.86 -5.56
C PRO A 946 44.79 29.91 -5.40
N GLU A 947 44.57 29.00 -6.37
CA GLU A 947 43.47 28.00 -6.37
C GLU A 947 43.67 26.87 -5.33
N SER A 948 44.89 26.73 -4.79
CA SER A 948 45.25 25.82 -3.70
C SER A 948 46.26 26.52 -2.77
N LEU A 949 46.29 26.14 -1.48
CA LEU A 949 47.15 26.77 -0.49
C LEU A 949 47.99 25.76 0.27
N ARG A 950 49.21 26.15 0.62
CA ARG A 950 50.02 25.49 1.64
C ARG A 950 49.66 26.03 3.04
N PRO A 951 50.01 25.29 4.12
CA PRO A 951 49.94 25.84 5.47
C PRO A 951 50.57 27.23 5.56
N LEU A 952 49.86 28.20 6.15
CA LEU A 952 50.25 29.62 6.31
C LEU A 952 50.24 30.49 5.05
N GLU A 953 49.81 29.99 3.89
CA GLU A 953 49.59 30.83 2.70
C GLU A 953 48.28 31.63 2.80
N GLN A 954 48.22 32.77 2.10
CA GLN A 954 47.08 33.69 2.09
C GLN A 954 46.19 33.42 0.89
N LEU A 955 44.88 33.21 1.13
CA LEU A 955 43.89 33.16 0.06
C LEU A 955 43.34 34.55 -0.22
N ARG A 956 43.45 35.03 -1.47
CA ARG A 956 42.70 36.20 -1.93
C ARG A 956 41.45 35.75 -2.67
N ILE A 957 40.29 36.26 -2.24
CA ILE A 957 38.99 35.97 -2.85
C ILE A 957 38.39 37.29 -3.36
N ALA A 958 37.96 37.29 -4.61
CA ALA A 958 37.24 38.41 -5.23
C ALA A 958 35.90 37.94 -5.80
N PRO A 959 34.76 38.52 -5.39
CA PRO A 959 33.45 38.27 -5.98
C PRO A 959 33.27 39.06 -7.29
N ASP A 960 32.27 38.68 -8.08
CA ASP A 960 31.84 39.39 -9.28
C ASP A 960 30.78 40.50 -9.00
N GLN A 961 30.27 40.59 -7.75
CA GLN A 961 29.29 41.60 -7.29
C GLN A 961 29.62 42.12 -5.87
N ASN A 962 29.01 43.24 -5.42
CA ASN A 962 29.24 43.84 -4.09
C ASN A 962 28.10 43.53 -3.11
N ASP A 963 28.44 43.35 -1.82
CA ASP A 963 27.61 43.02 -0.61
C ASP A 963 27.38 41.53 -0.31
N HIS A 964 28.31 40.86 0.41
CA HIS A 964 28.20 39.41 0.68
C HIS A 964 28.59 38.98 2.10
N TYR A 965 28.06 37.82 2.50
CA TYR A 965 28.54 37.02 3.63
C TYR A 965 29.43 35.91 3.06
N LEU A 966 30.54 35.56 3.72
CA LEU A 966 31.46 34.52 3.24
C LEU A 966 31.61 33.43 4.29
N THR A 967 31.56 32.17 3.86
CA THR A 967 31.93 31.02 4.70
C THR A 967 32.98 30.17 3.97
N ALA A 968 34.12 29.92 4.61
CA ALA A 968 35.22 29.16 4.02
C ALA A 968 35.55 27.91 4.84
N PHE A 969 35.81 26.80 4.14
CA PHE A 969 36.09 25.49 4.73
C PHE A 969 37.29 24.80 4.07
N ILE A 970 38.02 24.00 4.83
CA ILE A 970 39.06 23.08 4.34
C ILE A 970 38.39 21.72 4.05
N ARG A 971 38.61 21.12 2.87
CA ARG A 971 38.15 19.75 2.56
C ARG A 971 39.28 18.90 1.98
N ASP A 972 39.30 17.61 2.31
CA ASP A 972 40.13 16.62 1.63
C ASP A 972 39.24 15.80 0.65
N ALA A 973 39.73 15.61 -0.58
CA ALA A 973 39.13 14.96 -1.76
C ALA A 973 37.59 15.01 -1.96
N ASP A 974 37.16 15.70 -3.03
CA ASP A 974 35.73 15.92 -3.36
C ASP A 974 34.96 14.69 -3.86
N THR A 975 35.63 13.61 -4.25
CA THR A 975 34.99 12.41 -4.86
C THR A 975 35.78 11.15 -4.53
N ILE A 976 35.13 10.15 -3.92
CA ILE A 976 35.75 8.84 -3.63
C ILE A 976 35.50 7.91 -4.82
N ARG A 977 36.49 7.77 -5.70
CA ARG A 977 36.37 6.98 -6.94
C ARG A 977 36.57 5.47 -6.76
N ALA A 978 37.06 5.03 -5.60
CA ALA A 978 37.22 3.63 -5.26
C ALA A 978 37.14 3.42 -3.74
N LEU A 979 36.30 2.45 -3.34
CA LEU A 979 36.13 1.94 -1.98
C LEU A 979 36.66 0.50 -1.99
N ASP A 980 37.90 0.30 -1.55
CA ASP A 980 38.47 -1.01 -1.27
C ASP A 980 38.66 -1.20 0.24
N SER A 981 38.97 -2.43 0.66
CA SER A 981 39.17 -2.76 2.08
C SER A 981 40.31 -1.97 2.75
N THR A 982 41.18 -1.33 1.97
CA THR A 982 42.26 -0.45 2.44
C THR A 982 41.88 1.03 2.47
N THR A 983 40.89 1.46 1.68
CA THR A 983 40.38 2.85 1.61
C THR A 983 39.10 3.06 2.40
N ALA A 984 38.40 1.99 2.80
CA ALA A 984 37.26 2.02 3.73
C ALA A 984 37.52 2.85 5.00
N TYR A 985 38.76 2.83 5.51
CA TYR A 985 39.19 3.56 6.71
C TYR A 985 39.51 5.06 6.48
N SER A 986 39.39 5.55 5.24
CA SER A 986 39.77 6.93 4.85
C SER A 986 38.60 7.84 4.48
N ILE A 987 37.36 7.39 4.71
CA ILE A 987 36.16 7.95 4.06
C ILE A 987 35.30 8.85 4.97
N ALA A 988 35.80 9.08 6.17
CA ALA A 988 35.16 9.91 7.15
C ALA A 988 35.76 11.30 7.17
N GLY A 989 34.97 12.27 7.59
CA GLY A 989 35.48 13.41 8.35
C GLY A 989 36.19 13.03 9.67
N TYR A 990 36.74 11.81 9.80
CA TYR A 990 37.47 11.23 10.93
C TYR A 990 38.46 10.16 10.45
N VAL A 991 39.74 10.50 10.30
CA VAL A 991 40.75 9.50 9.93
C VAL A 991 41.12 8.68 11.16
N TRP A 992 40.94 7.37 11.06
CA TRP A 992 41.48 6.41 12.02
C TRP A 992 42.85 5.93 11.53
N ARG A 993 43.91 6.21 12.29
CA ARG A 993 45.25 5.64 12.05
C ARG A 993 45.72 4.87 13.26
N GLU A 994 46.27 3.68 13.02
CA GLU A 994 47.10 3.02 14.01
C GLU A 994 48.48 3.68 14.01
N VAL A 995 48.81 4.38 15.08
CA VAL A 995 50.14 4.98 15.26
C VAL A 995 50.96 4.02 16.10
N GLN A 996 52.08 3.55 15.55
CA GLN A 996 53.01 2.70 16.27
C GLN A 996 53.74 3.54 17.34
N THR A 997 53.37 3.37 18.61
CA THR A 997 53.96 4.09 19.76
C THR A 997 55.08 3.31 20.46
N GLY A 998 55.65 2.31 19.77
CA GLY A 998 56.73 1.45 20.29
C GLY A 998 56.97 0.26 19.37
N ALA A 999 57.96 -0.58 19.67
CA ALA A 999 58.35 -1.70 18.79
C ALA A 999 57.18 -2.68 18.47
N SER A 1000 56.15 -2.73 19.31
CA SER A 1000 55.02 -3.67 19.17
C SER A 1000 53.66 -3.07 19.59
N THR A 1001 53.58 -1.76 19.83
CA THR A 1001 52.38 -1.12 20.38
C THR A 1001 51.78 -0.19 19.35
N TYR A 1002 50.54 -0.45 18.95
CA TYR A 1002 49.77 0.42 18.08
C TYR A 1002 48.67 1.07 18.91
N VAL A 1003 48.58 2.41 18.83
CA VAL A 1003 47.55 3.19 19.51
C VAL A 1003 46.64 3.79 18.44
N PRO A 1004 45.32 3.56 18.52
CA PRO A 1004 44.38 4.18 17.61
C PRO A 1004 44.36 5.69 17.86
N PHE A 1005 44.69 6.46 16.83
CA PHE A 1005 44.62 7.91 16.83
C PHE A 1005 43.54 8.34 15.85
N GLY A 1006 42.43 8.85 16.38
CA GLY A 1006 41.36 9.46 15.60
C GLY A 1006 41.53 10.97 15.58
N TYR A 1007 41.39 11.59 14.41
CA TYR A 1007 41.21 13.04 14.32
C TYR A 1007 40.12 13.38 13.30
N ALA A 1008 39.32 14.39 13.64
CA ALA A 1008 38.26 14.88 12.77
C ALA A 1008 38.87 15.62 11.57
N ILE A 1009 38.57 15.16 10.35
CA ILE A 1009 38.53 16.01 9.15
C ILE A 1009 37.12 16.61 9.07
N ASP A 1010 36.70 17.30 10.13
CA ASP A 1010 35.58 18.21 9.97
C ASP A 1010 36.14 19.42 9.23
N GLY A 1011 35.45 19.85 8.17
CA GLY A 1011 35.80 21.10 7.50
C GLY A 1011 35.66 22.21 8.53
N ARG A 1012 36.78 22.56 9.19
CA ARG A 1012 36.77 23.61 10.21
C ARG A 1012 36.42 24.89 9.47
N GLU A 1013 35.31 25.50 9.84
CA GLU A 1013 35.00 26.85 9.40
C GLU A 1013 36.17 27.75 9.82
N ILE A 1014 36.94 28.22 8.85
CA ILE A 1014 38.13 29.04 9.09
C ILE A 1014 37.82 30.53 8.99
N TYR A 1015 36.63 30.88 8.49
CA TYR A 1015 36.17 32.26 8.36
C TYR A 1015 34.64 32.34 8.21
N GLN A 1016 34.05 33.33 8.90
CA GLN A 1016 32.63 33.69 8.83
C GLN A 1016 32.49 35.22 9.03
N GLY A 1017 31.90 35.94 8.07
CA GLY A 1017 31.66 37.38 8.20
C GLY A 1017 31.18 38.08 6.92
N TYR A 1018 30.67 39.32 7.09
CA TYR A 1018 30.30 40.24 6.00
C TYR A 1018 31.53 40.94 5.40
N TRP A 1019 31.51 41.22 4.09
CA TRP A 1019 32.65 41.84 3.40
C TRP A 1019 32.29 42.78 2.24
N ASP A 1020 33.19 43.76 2.04
CA ASP A 1020 32.96 44.89 1.12
C ASP A 1020 33.98 44.93 -0.05
N ASP A 1021 35.08 44.15 -0.04
CA ASP A 1021 36.13 44.24 -1.09
C ASP A 1021 37.00 42.96 -1.27
N THR A 1022 37.95 42.66 -0.38
CA THR A 1022 38.86 41.49 -0.55
C THR A 1022 39.18 40.74 0.72
N ALA A 1023 39.22 39.41 0.56
CA ALA A 1023 39.50 38.48 1.62
C ALA A 1023 40.97 38.15 1.86
N THR A 1024 41.38 37.93 3.11
CA THR A 1024 42.63 37.23 3.43
C THR A 1024 42.39 36.17 4.48
N ILE A 1025 42.38 34.91 4.05
CA ILE A 1025 42.21 33.74 4.92
C ILE A 1025 43.59 33.11 5.15
N ILE A 1026 43.96 32.93 6.42
CA ILE A 1026 45.22 32.25 6.81
C ILE A 1026 44.87 30.81 7.20
N VAL A 1027 45.42 29.86 6.47
CA VAL A 1027 45.21 28.43 6.74
C VAL A 1027 45.98 28.03 8.00
N PRO A 1028 45.31 27.51 9.05
CA PRO A 1028 46.01 26.94 10.19
C PRO A 1028 46.88 25.76 9.75
N GLN A 1029 48.00 25.53 10.43
CA GLN A 1029 48.91 24.43 10.11
C GLN A 1029 48.19 23.07 10.26
N VAL A 1030 47.86 22.43 9.14
CA VAL A 1030 47.29 21.07 9.11
C VAL A 1030 48.43 20.08 8.83
N SER A 1031 48.64 19.11 9.73
CA SER A 1031 49.63 18.04 9.61
C SER A 1031 49.12 16.94 8.69
N THR A 1032 49.04 17.19 7.38
CA THR A 1032 48.74 16.16 6.36
C THR A 1032 49.91 16.02 5.39
N SER A 1033 50.09 14.81 4.83
CA SER A 1033 51.09 14.50 3.80
C SER A 1033 50.65 14.92 2.38
N ASN A 1034 49.43 15.45 2.23
CA ASN A 1034 48.82 15.89 0.98
C ASN A 1034 48.47 17.39 1.07
N ASP A 1035 48.54 18.09 -0.08
CA ASP A 1035 48.20 19.51 -0.22
C ASP A 1035 46.70 19.75 0.06
N PRO A 1036 46.31 20.61 1.02
CA PRO A 1036 44.91 20.86 1.32
C PRO A 1036 44.22 21.69 0.23
N VAL A 1037 43.00 21.30 -0.16
CA VAL A 1037 42.14 22.08 -1.06
C VAL A 1037 41.21 22.96 -0.23
N ILE A 1038 41.20 24.27 -0.51
CA ILE A 1038 40.31 25.21 0.18
C ILE A 1038 39.18 25.58 -0.75
N LYS A 1039 37.95 25.32 -0.30
CA LYS A 1039 36.75 25.75 -0.99
C LYS A 1039 36.16 26.96 -0.29
N VAL A 1040 35.86 27.94 -1.12
CA VAL A 1040 35.32 29.23 -0.71
C VAL A 1040 33.86 29.26 -1.16
N TYR A 1041 32.95 29.55 -0.25
CA TYR A 1041 31.54 29.73 -0.55
C TYR A 1041 31.14 31.14 -0.15
N SER A 1042 30.48 31.84 -1.07
CA SER A 1042 29.97 33.18 -0.85
C SER A 1042 28.46 33.19 -0.98
N HIS A 1043 27.83 34.04 -0.19
CA HIS A 1043 26.38 34.20 -0.07
C HIS A 1043 25.86 35.21 -1.06
#